data_AF-A0A370TNV9-F1
#
_entry.id   AF-A0A370TNV9-F1
#
_cell.length_a   1.000
_cell.length_b   1.000
_cell.length_c   1.000
_cell.angle_alpha   90.00
_cell.angle_beta   90.00
_cell.angle_gamma   90.00
#
_symmetry.space_group_name_H-M   'P 1'
#
loop_
_entity.id
_entity.type
_entity.pdbx_description
1 polymer ?
#
loop_
_entity_poly.entity_id
_entity_poly.type
_entity_poly.pdbx_seq_one_letter_code
_entity_poly.pdbx_strand_id
1 'polypeptide(L)'
;MPTSTFRISPMLLPRSPVLFSAGCFRRPRSPAPGPGAAADSPIRRFAGSATAFPRPRPLLTSSACLLLTNQRAAMGANLSTPAARALTAPSSASLLRPLPPSPPSKSRIQLQTSQTNQHHQRHRQNRNPIYVYTRNLSSTADMAPPLNNAADPVERSSSPYPDPRQIGPKSKILAARTSNYHSTSLRNMVTINTVNKTALHPGGVQPVREHTELEEELHQTADIDYDRVAIVPNPSVAALYEDALVYETGSAITSTGALTAYSGAKTGRSPLDKRIVKEPSSENEIWWGPVNKPMTPEVWRINRERAIDYLNTRNRIYVVDGFAGWDEKYRIKVRVVCARAYHALFMRNMLIRPNRSELEHFHPDYTIYNAGSFPANRYTEGMTSGTSVAINFAEKEMVILGTEYAGEMKKGVFTVLFYEMPVKHNVLTLHSSANEGKNGDVTVFFGLSGTGKTTLSADPNRALIGDDEHCWTERGVFNIEGGCYAKCLGLSAEKEPDIFNAIKFGSVLENVVFNVETRDVDFDDATLTENTRCAYPIEYIQNAKIPCISENHPTNIILLTCDARGVLPPISKLNSAQTMFHFISGYTSKMAGTEDGVTEPQATFSSCFAQPFLALHPMRYAKMLAEKIEQHKANAWLLNTGWVGAGASTGGKRCPLKYTRAILDGIHSGELAKVEYENYETFNLAVPKTCPGVPSELLNPRNAWTAGNDSFRQEVTKLGGLFVENFKKYADEATADVIKAGPEINVGPEIKDVPETNASPEIKAAPETNGGPEIKAAPETNETNGGPEIKAVPETNGGPEIKASSEINGGSEIKASPETNV
;
A
#
# COMPACT_ATOMS: atom_id res chain seq x y z
N MET A 1 -64.77 -6.45 -37.63
CA MET A 1 -66.03 -6.43 -36.85
C MET A 1 -66.48 -7.87 -36.65
N PRO A 2 -67.34 -8.17 -35.66
CA PRO A 2 -67.35 -7.73 -34.24
C PRO A 2 -67.25 -8.99 -33.33
N THR A 3 -67.35 -9.02 -32.00
CA THR A 3 -67.67 -8.12 -30.86
C THR A 3 -66.64 -8.40 -29.73
N SER A 4 -66.26 -7.57 -28.74
CA SER A 4 -66.72 -6.29 -28.15
C SER A 4 -67.57 -6.37 -26.86
N THR A 5 -66.91 -6.45 -25.68
CA THR A 5 -67.41 -6.02 -24.36
C THR A 5 -66.24 -5.72 -23.40
N PHE A 6 -66.40 -4.92 -22.33
CA PHE A 6 -66.35 -3.45 -22.39
C PHE A 6 -65.83 -2.86 -21.06
N ARG A 7 -65.41 -1.57 -21.07
CA ARG A 7 -64.94 -0.72 -19.95
C ARG A 7 -63.51 -1.06 -19.44
N ILE A 8 -62.49 -0.19 -19.41
CA ILE A 8 -62.24 1.29 -19.43
C ILE A 8 -61.74 1.84 -18.07
N SER A 9 -60.59 2.50 -18.14
CA SER A 9 -59.70 3.09 -17.10
C SER A 9 -60.10 4.57 -16.78
N PRO A 10 -59.25 5.51 -16.24
CA PRO A 10 -57.87 5.44 -15.72
C PRO A 10 -57.57 6.28 -14.44
N MET A 11 -56.26 6.40 -14.11
CA MET A 11 -55.58 7.47 -13.36
C MET A 11 -55.82 7.66 -11.85
N LEU A 12 -54.72 7.76 -11.08
CA LEU A 12 -54.29 9.04 -10.47
C LEU A 12 -52.83 9.03 -9.98
N LEU A 13 -52.06 10.05 -10.39
CA LEU A 13 -50.77 10.45 -9.84
C LEU A 13 -50.73 12.00 -9.84
N PRO A 14 -50.34 12.66 -8.74
CA PRO A 14 -49.97 14.07 -8.77
C PRO A 14 -48.53 14.32 -8.28
N ARG A 15 -47.90 15.37 -8.81
CA ARG A 15 -46.64 15.96 -8.29
C ARG A 15 -46.96 17.29 -7.60
N SER A 16 -46.29 17.57 -6.47
CA SER A 16 -46.12 18.91 -5.88
C SER A 16 -47.41 19.61 -5.38
N PRO A 17 -47.33 20.75 -4.65
CA PRO A 17 -46.17 21.52 -4.19
C PRO A 17 -46.09 21.71 -2.66
N VAL A 18 -45.03 22.40 -2.19
CA VAL A 18 -44.98 23.05 -0.87
C VAL A 18 -45.08 24.57 -1.08
N LEU A 19 -45.95 25.24 -0.31
CA LEU A 19 -46.18 26.68 -0.44
C LEU A 19 -45.11 27.52 0.26
N PHE A 20 -44.66 28.58 -0.43
CA PHE A 20 -44.13 29.76 0.25
C PHE A 20 -45.30 30.56 0.86
N SER A 21 -45.14 31.01 2.11
CA SER A 21 -46.01 31.99 2.74
C SER A 21 -45.20 33.21 3.15
N ALA A 22 -45.64 34.41 2.74
CA ALA A 22 -44.91 35.65 2.96
C ALA A 22 -45.34 36.34 4.26
N GLY A 23 -44.40 36.48 5.20
CA GLY A 23 -44.62 37.16 6.49
C GLY A 23 -43.69 38.36 6.68
N CYS A 24 -44.04 39.51 6.10
CA CYS A 24 -43.36 40.77 6.43
C CYS A 24 -43.71 41.23 7.85
N PHE A 25 -42.75 41.50 8.74
CA PHE A 25 -42.83 42.67 9.64
C PHE A 25 -41.47 43.11 10.24
N ARG A 26 -41.11 44.36 9.91
CA ARG A 26 -40.24 45.36 10.58
C ARG A 26 -39.09 44.97 11.53
N ARG A 27 -37.95 45.65 11.30
CA ARG A 27 -36.87 45.93 12.27
C ARG A 27 -37.40 46.57 13.57
N PRO A 28 -36.78 46.30 14.74
CA PRO A 28 -36.59 47.28 15.80
C PRO A 28 -35.40 48.21 15.49
N ARG A 29 -35.44 49.46 15.95
CA ARG A 29 -34.26 50.34 16.04
C ARG A 29 -33.72 50.29 17.47
N SER A 30 -32.40 50.38 17.63
CA SER A 30 -31.79 50.68 18.94
C SER A 30 -32.16 52.11 19.39
N PRO A 31 -32.52 52.33 20.66
CA PRO A 31 -32.47 53.64 21.28
C PRO A 31 -31.10 53.86 21.94
N ALA A 32 -30.49 55.04 21.71
CA ALA A 32 -29.52 55.60 22.63
C ALA A 32 -30.28 56.38 23.73
N PRO A 33 -29.69 56.55 24.93
CA PRO A 33 -29.00 57.83 25.15
C PRO A 33 -27.68 57.71 25.93
N GLY A 34 -26.82 58.74 25.81
CA GLY A 34 -25.82 59.10 26.83
C GLY A 34 -26.28 60.35 27.60
N PRO A 35 -25.39 61.15 28.22
CA PRO A 35 -23.92 60.99 28.34
C PRO A 35 -23.41 61.19 29.80
N GLY A 36 -22.07 61.14 30.00
CA GLY A 36 -21.43 61.99 31.03
C GLY A 36 -20.32 61.40 31.92
N ALA A 37 -19.07 61.83 31.67
CA ALA A 37 -17.95 62.02 32.62
C ALA A 37 -17.35 60.83 33.40
N ALA A 38 -16.07 60.84 33.84
CA ALA A 38 -14.85 61.56 33.40
C ALA A 38 -13.59 60.98 34.12
N ALA A 39 -12.38 61.39 33.68
CA ALA A 39 -11.04 61.10 34.23
C ALA A 39 -10.55 59.63 34.10
N ASP A 40 -9.26 59.32 33.88
CA ASP A 40 -8.02 60.11 33.68
C ASP A 40 -7.16 59.40 32.60
N SER A 41 -6.79 59.98 31.45
CA SER A 41 -5.68 60.93 31.17
C SER A 41 -4.40 60.22 30.61
N PRO A 42 -3.34 60.91 30.10
CA PRO A 42 -3.25 61.06 28.64
C PRO A 42 -1.90 60.76 27.97
N ILE A 43 -1.93 60.26 26.72
CA ILE A 43 -0.81 60.32 25.74
C ILE A 43 -1.35 60.86 24.39
N ARG A 44 -0.52 61.59 23.63
CA ARG A 44 -0.95 62.39 22.46
C ARG A 44 0.08 62.40 21.31
N ARG A 45 -0.41 62.24 20.07
CA ARG A 45 0.18 62.71 18.78
C ARG A 45 1.45 62.01 18.26
N PHE A 46 1.72 61.94 16.95
CA PHE A 46 0.86 61.86 15.72
C PHE A 46 1.76 61.37 14.54
N ALA A 47 1.22 61.11 13.34
CA ALA A 47 1.93 60.43 12.23
C ALA A 47 2.37 61.33 11.04
N GLY A 48 3.29 60.81 10.21
CA GLY A 48 3.68 61.30 8.87
C GLY A 48 5.21 61.41 8.65
N SER A 49 5.79 61.39 7.42
CA SER A 49 5.33 60.90 6.10
C SER A 49 6.44 61.02 5.02
N ALA A 50 6.53 60.05 4.09
CA ALA A 50 7.02 60.15 2.69
C ALA A 50 8.51 60.43 2.31
N THR A 51 9.12 59.42 1.64
CA THR A 51 9.92 59.45 0.38
C THR A 51 11.06 60.46 0.08
N ALA A 52 12.22 59.96 -0.38
CA ALA A 52 12.94 60.38 -1.61
C ALA A 52 14.10 59.42 -2.02
N PHE A 53 14.56 59.49 -3.28
CA PHE A 53 15.64 58.68 -3.91
C PHE A 53 16.87 59.56 -4.26
N PRO A 54 18.07 58.99 -4.52
CA PRO A 54 18.54 58.86 -5.93
C PRO A 54 19.38 57.60 -6.26
N ARG A 55 19.73 57.45 -7.55
CA ARG A 55 20.61 56.41 -8.17
C ARG A 55 22.02 57.02 -8.48
N PRO A 56 22.96 56.50 -9.33
CA PRO A 56 23.05 55.22 -10.09
C PRO A 56 24.50 54.59 -10.23
N ARG A 57 24.63 53.62 -11.16
CA ARG A 57 25.81 53.24 -11.99
C ARG A 57 26.84 52.18 -11.48
N PRO A 58 27.62 51.52 -12.38
CA PRO A 58 27.93 50.08 -12.27
C PRO A 58 29.41 49.70 -12.62
N LEU A 59 29.62 48.45 -13.11
CA LEU A 59 30.68 47.93 -13.99
C LEU A 59 31.97 47.25 -13.42
N LEU A 60 32.46 46.30 -14.24
CA LEU A 60 33.86 45.87 -14.48
C LEU A 60 34.62 44.88 -13.55
N THR A 61 34.62 43.61 -14.00
CA THR A 61 35.80 42.75 -14.35
C THR A 61 36.82 42.19 -13.33
N SER A 62 37.12 40.90 -13.57
CA SER A 62 38.45 40.24 -13.61
C SER A 62 39.25 39.98 -12.33
N SER A 63 39.26 38.71 -11.96
CA SER A 63 40.43 37.82 -11.85
C SER A 63 41.85 38.40 -11.59
N ALA A 64 42.45 37.86 -10.52
CA ALA A 64 43.80 37.24 -10.47
C ALA A 64 44.93 37.91 -9.66
N CYS A 65 45.56 37.05 -8.83
CA CYS A 65 47.00 36.90 -8.59
C CYS A 65 47.80 37.76 -7.58
N LEU A 66 48.63 37.03 -6.80
CA LEU A 66 49.92 37.42 -6.17
C LEU A 66 49.92 38.47 -5.01
N LEU A 67 50.88 38.50 -4.06
CA LEU A 67 51.76 37.48 -3.42
C LEU A 67 52.51 38.16 -2.21
N LEU A 68 53.35 37.41 -1.46
CA LEU A 68 54.33 37.84 -0.42
C LEU A 68 53.70 38.31 0.92
N THR A 69 54.22 38.05 2.14
CA THR A 69 55.38 37.29 2.72
C THR A 69 55.03 36.97 4.22
N ASN A 70 55.81 36.43 5.19
CA ASN A 70 57.23 36.08 5.44
C ASN A 70 57.28 35.08 6.66
N GLN A 71 58.36 34.44 7.14
CA GLN A 71 59.76 34.34 6.69
C GLN A 71 60.41 32.94 6.96
N ARG A 72 60.91 32.62 8.18
CA ARG A 72 61.86 31.50 8.44
C ARG A 72 61.92 30.96 9.88
N ALA A 73 61.94 29.62 10.02
CA ALA A 73 62.92 28.76 10.74
C ALA A 73 62.45 27.28 10.57
N ALA A 74 63.19 26.31 9.96
CA ALA A 74 64.49 25.71 10.31
C ALA A 74 64.46 24.97 11.68
N MET A 75 64.71 23.66 11.83
CA MET A 75 65.17 22.54 10.96
C MET A 75 64.46 21.22 11.41
N GLY A 76 64.48 20.05 10.74
CA GLY A 76 64.93 19.66 9.39
C GLY A 76 65.17 18.13 9.24
N ALA A 77 64.75 17.54 8.11
CA ALA A 77 65.17 16.24 7.51
C ALA A 77 64.92 14.89 8.25
N ASN A 78 65.01 13.71 7.60
CA ASN A 78 64.30 13.24 6.38
C ASN A 78 64.41 11.70 6.19
N LEU A 79 63.37 11.09 5.60
CA LEU A 79 63.38 9.88 4.73
C LEU A 79 64.02 8.51 5.12
N SER A 80 63.26 7.45 4.75
CA SER A 80 63.67 6.15 4.16
C SER A 80 63.85 4.86 5.00
N THR A 81 63.51 3.75 4.33
CA THR A 81 63.46 2.31 4.67
C THR A 81 64.77 1.58 4.27
N PRO A 82 64.93 0.22 4.36
CA PRO A 82 64.14 -0.87 5.01
C PRO A 82 65.02 -1.78 5.91
N ALA A 83 64.49 -2.90 6.43
CA ALA A 83 65.09 -4.27 6.39
C ALA A 83 64.34 -5.26 7.33
N ALA A 84 64.52 -6.57 7.12
CA ALA A 84 63.89 -7.64 7.90
C ALA A 84 64.91 -8.55 8.60
N ARG A 85 64.49 -9.21 9.69
CA ARG A 85 65.06 -10.48 10.18
C ARG A 85 64.07 -11.21 11.08
N ALA A 86 63.91 -12.52 10.87
CA ALA A 86 63.20 -13.43 11.76
C ALA A 86 64.19 -14.18 12.65
N LEU A 87 63.74 -14.76 13.78
CA LEU A 87 64.38 -15.92 14.43
C LEU A 87 63.46 -16.58 15.50
N THR A 88 63.22 -17.89 15.34
CA THR A 88 63.03 -18.96 16.36
C THR A 88 62.17 -18.77 17.63
N ALA A 89 61.25 -19.73 17.82
CA ALA A 89 60.78 -20.18 19.15
C ALA A 89 61.82 -21.09 19.85
N PRO A 90 61.61 -21.47 21.12
CA PRO A 90 61.14 -22.85 21.39
C PRO A 90 60.10 -22.94 22.53
N SER A 91 59.84 -24.14 23.06
CA SER A 91 58.61 -24.52 23.78
C SER A 91 58.79 -25.10 25.21
N SER A 92 57.63 -25.27 25.86
CA SER A 92 57.23 -26.40 26.74
C SER A 92 57.89 -26.64 28.13
N ALA A 93 57.09 -26.43 29.19
CA ALA A 93 56.98 -27.25 30.41
C ALA A 93 55.77 -26.79 31.28
N SER A 94 55.24 -27.54 32.24
CA SER A 94 54.37 -28.74 32.06
C SER A 94 53.68 -29.13 33.39
N LEU A 95 52.35 -29.33 33.38
CA LEU A 95 51.52 -30.10 34.34
C LEU A 95 51.51 -29.74 35.85
N LEU A 96 50.30 -29.50 36.42
CA LEU A 96 49.85 -30.12 37.69
C LEU A 96 48.31 -30.01 37.92
N ARG A 97 47.66 -31.18 38.12
CA ARG A 97 46.34 -31.52 38.74
C ARG A 97 45.18 -30.49 38.86
N PRO A 98 43.98 -30.87 38.36
CA PRO A 98 42.67 -30.38 38.82
C PRO A 98 41.85 -31.42 39.64
N LEU A 99 40.83 -30.98 40.38
CA LEU A 99 39.58 -31.66 40.84
C LEU A 99 38.94 -30.84 42.01
N PRO A 100 37.64 -30.96 42.35
CA PRO A 100 36.51 -31.63 41.66
C PRO A 100 35.30 -30.69 41.38
N PRO A 101 34.31 -31.17 40.60
CA PRO A 101 32.91 -31.02 41.04
C PRO A 101 32.09 -32.31 40.90
N SER A 102 31.11 -32.52 41.79
CA SER A 102 30.08 -33.59 41.72
C SER A 102 28.99 -33.33 42.80
N PRO A 103 27.81 -33.99 42.79
CA PRO A 103 27.36 -35.05 41.88
C PRO A 103 25.94 -34.87 41.27
N PRO A 104 25.60 -35.66 40.23
CA PRO A 104 24.24 -36.13 39.97
C PRO A 104 24.08 -37.62 40.31
N SER A 105 22.86 -38.04 40.70
CA SER A 105 22.47 -39.45 40.91
C SER A 105 21.49 -39.89 39.82
N LYS A 106 21.86 -40.82 38.92
CA LYS A 106 21.62 -42.29 38.98
C LYS A 106 20.12 -42.68 38.88
N SER A 107 19.69 -43.68 38.10
CA SER A 107 20.34 -44.56 37.09
C SER A 107 19.20 -45.30 36.29
N ARG A 108 19.28 -46.43 35.55
CA ARG A 108 20.25 -47.55 35.37
C ARG A 108 19.77 -48.45 34.18
N ILE A 109 20.64 -49.33 33.64
CA ILE A 109 20.31 -50.60 32.91
C ILE A 109 19.59 -50.47 31.53
N GLN A 110 19.82 -51.25 30.46
CA GLN A 110 20.89 -52.14 29.93
C GLN A 110 20.81 -52.02 28.38
N LEU A 111 21.82 -52.05 27.50
CA LEU A 111 23.11 -52.74 27.35
C LEU A 111 23.03 -54.16 26.70
N GLN A 112 23.17 -54.23 25.36
CA GLN A 112 23.83 -55.24 24.48
C GLN A 112 23.45 -54.95 22.99
N THR A 113 24.36 -54.71 22.02
CA THR A 113 25.20 -55.62 21.19
C THR A 113 24.38 -56.69 20.41
N SER A 114 24.62 -56.99 19.12
CA SER A 114 25.83 -56.84 18.28
C SER A 114 25.58 -56.73 16.76
N GLN A 115 26.68 -56.76 15.98
CA GLN A 115 26.87 -56.97 14.53
C GLN A 115 25.97 -58.07 13.92
N THR A 116 25.75 -58.22 12.59
CA THR A 116 26.70 -58.09 11.44
C THR A 116 25.99 -57.94 10.06
N ASN A 117 26.77 -57.75 8.99
CA ASN A 117 26.48 -57.90 7.54
C ASN A 117 25.51 -59.07 7.17
N GLN A 118 24.85 -59.17 6.00
CA GLN A 118 25.41 -59.03 4.63
C GLN A 118 24.33 -59.05 3.49
N HIS A 119 24.61 -58.36 2.37
CA HIS A 119 24.24 -58.58 0.94
C HIS A 119 22.87 -59.11 0.40
N HIS A 120 22.55 -58.59 -0.81
CA HIS A 120 21.80 -59.21 -1.95
C HIS A 120 20.26 -59.41 -1.79
N GLN A 121 19.44 -59.46 -2.87
CA GLN A 121 19.44 -58.78 -4.18
C GLN A 121 18.04 -58.92 -4.87
N ARG A 122 17.67 -57.96 -5.75
CA ARG A 122 16.72 -58.07 -6.90
C ARG A 122 15.19 -58.29 -6.72
N HIS A 123 14.46 -57.38 -7.40
CA HIS A 123 13.34 -57.62 -8.36
C HIS A 123 11.84 -57.75 -7.95
N ARG A 124 11.11 -56.67 -8.33
CA ARG A 124 9.95 -56.59 -9.27
C ARG A 124 8.48 -56.86 -8.83
N GLN A 125 7.65 -55.95 -9.38
CA GLN A 125 6.29 -56.09 -9.96
C GLN A 125 5.01 -55.95 -9.11
N ASN A 126 4.37 -54.78 -9.30
CA ASN A 126 2.96 -54.57 -9.71
C ASN A 126 1.83 -55.46 -9.17
N ARG A 127 0.83 -54.85 -8.52
CA ARG A 127 -0.48 -54.50 -9.13
C ARG A 127 -1.44 -53.79 -8.14
N ASN A 128 -2.25 -52.86 -8.66
CA ASN A 128 -3.51 -52.44 -8.01
C ASN A 128 -4.61 -53.49 -8.28
N PRO A 129 -5.71 -53.46 -7.51
CA PRO A 129 -7.01 -53.32 -8.18
C PRO A 129 -7.91 -52.21 -7.58
N ILE A 130 -8.94 -51.86 -8.35
CA ILE A 130 -10.01 -50.90 -8.03
C ILE A 130 -11.24 -51.68 -7.55
N TYR A 131 -12.08 -51.09 -6.69
CA TYR A 131 -13.50 -51.48 -6.57
C TYR A 131 -14.44 -50.28 -6.45
N VAL A 132 -15.70 -50.50 -6.80
CA VAL A 132 -16.80 -49.53 -6.98
C VAL A 132 -18.08 -50.18 -6.45
N TYR A 133 -19.06 -49.42 -5.90
CA TYR A 133 -20.51 -49.46 -6.25
C TYR A 133 -21.44 -48.66 -5.28
N THR A 134 -22.23 -47.76 -5.87
CA THR A 134 -23.63 -47.31 -5.60
C THR A 134 -24.26 -47.22 -4.19
N ARG A 135 -24.81 -46.01 -3.93
CA ARG A 135 -26.18 -45.67 -3.42
C ARG A 135 -27.07 -46.79 -2.81
N ASN A 136 -27.69 -46.51 -1.65
CA ASN A 136 -29.04 -45.90 -1.58
C ASN A 136 -29.46 -45.48 -0.13
N LEU A 137 -30.61 -44.79 0.01
CA LEU A 137 -31.10 -44.20 1.27
C LEU A 137 -32.02 -45.12 2.10
N SER A 138 -32.05 -44.94 3.42
CA SER A 138 -33.27 -44.74 4.24
C SER A 138 -32.92 -44.48 5.73
N SER A 139 -33.91 -44.08 6.54
CA SER A 139 -33.75 -43.55 7.90
C SER A 139 -34.18 -44.54 9.00
N THR A 140 -33.58 -44.47 10.20
CA THR A 140 -34.23 -44.08 11.47
C THR A 140 -33.33 -44.24 12.73
N ALA A 141 -33.53 -43.32 13.68
CA ALA A 141 -33.40 -43.43 15.15
C ALA A 141 -32.22 -44.18 15.84
N ASP A 142 -31.44 -43.36 16.56
CA ASP A 142 -31.10 -43.47 18.00
C ASP A 142 -30.06 -44.46 18.59
N MET A 143 -29.09 -43.83 19.26
CA MET A 143 -28.44 -44.19 20.54
C MET A 143 -27.44 -45.36 20.59
N ALA A 144 -26.15 -45.00 20.67
CA ALA A 144 -25.07 -45.81 21.25
C ALA A 144 -24.16 -44.93 22.16
N PRO A 145 -23.75 -45.42 23.36
CA PRO A 145 -22.78 -44.74 24.22
C PRO A 145 -21.33 -44.92 23.73
N PRO A 146 -20.35 -44.11 24.21
CA PRO A 146 -19.10 -43.88 23.49
C PRO A 146 -17.98 -44.91 23.74
N LEU A 147 -17.11 -45.05 22.73
CA LEU A 147 -15.77 -45.61 22.87
C LEU A 147 -14.71 -44.51 22.79
N ASN A 148 -13.59 -44.72 23.47
CA ASN A 148 -12.67 -43.65 23.87
C ASN A 148 -11.38 -43.64 23.03
N ASN A 149 -10.91 -42.44 22.68
CA ASN A 149 -9.53 -42.08 22.30
C ASN A 149 -8.75 -43.00 21.32
N ALA A 150 -8.79 -42.63 20.03
CA ALA A 150 -7.59 -42.64 19.19
C ALA A 150 -7.17 -41.18 18.97
N ALA A 151 -5.88 -40.86 19.09
CA ALA A 151 -5.39 -39.48 19.03
C ALA A 151 -5.24 -38.98 17.58
N ASP A 152 -5.77 -37.79 17.29
CA ASP A 152 -5.53 -37.05 16.04
C ASP A 152 -4.12 -36.43 16.09
N PRO A 153 -3.20 -36.71 15.16
CA PRO A 153 -1.83 -36.20 15.18
C PRO A 153 -1.69 -34.73 14.76
N VAL A 154 -2.79 -33.98 14.65
CA VAL A 154 -2.81 -32.54 14.30
C VAL A 154 -3.55 -31.75 15.36
N GLU A 155 -2.83 -30.95 16.16
CA GLU A 155 -3.47 -29.91 16.99
C GLU A 155 -4.10 -28.85 16.08
N ARG A 156 -5.43 -28.75 16.14
CA ARG A 156 -6.21 -27.77 15.38
C ARG A 156 -6.37 -26.52 16.25
N SER A 157 -6.01 -25.34 15.74
CA SER A 157 -5.97 -24.08 16.48
C SER A 157 -7.35 -23.47 16.78
N SER A 158 -8.17 -24.20 17.54
CA SER A 158 -9.48 -23.75 18.00
C SER A 158 -9.36 -22.82 19.22
N SER A 159 -9.53 -21.51 19.00
CA SER A 159 -9.50 -20.44 20.03
C SER A 159 -8.11 -20.19 20.65
N PRO A 160 -7.76 -18.94 21.02
CA PRO A 160 -6.62 -18.66 21.92
C PRO A 160 -6.90 -19.07 23.38
N TYR A 161 -8.07 -19.66 23.67
CA TYR A 161 -8.47 -20.11 25.00
C TYR A 161 -8.70 -21.64 24.99
N PRO A 162 -7.79 -22.45 25.57
CA PRO A 162 -7.88 -23.92 25.52
C PRO A 162 -8.89 -24.53 26.50
N ASP A 163 -9.51 -23.74 27.39
CA ASP A 163 -10.68 -24.15 28.16
C ASP A 163 -11.85 -23.18 27.90
N PRO A 164 -12.98 -23.63 27.30
CA PRO A 164 -14.15 -22.78 27.06
C PRO A 164 -14.84 -22.29 28.34
N ARG A 165 -14.41 -22.77 29.52
CA ARG A 165 -14.85 -22.27 30.85
C ARG A 165 -13.94 -21.19 31.42
N GLN A 166 -12.83 -20.84 30.75
CA GLN A 166 -11.90 -19.82 31.23
C GLN A 166 -12.44 -18.40 30.99
N ILE A 167 -13.39 -18.00 31.83
CA ILE A 167 -14.03 -16.68 31.88
C ILE A 167 -12.96 -15.61 32.10
N GLY A 168 -12.71 -14.80 31.07
CA GLY A 168 -11.82 -13.63 31.12
C GLY A 168 -12.29 -12.56 32.12
N PRO A 169 -11.43 -11.60 32.49
CA PRO A 169 -11.66 -10.73 33.66
C PRO A 169 -12.95 -9.89 33.62
N LYS A 170 -13.55 -9.62 32.45
CA LYS A 170 -14.83 -8.90 32.32
C LYS A 170 -16.09 -9.79 32.33
N SER A 171 -16.02 -11.09 32.03
CA SER A 171 -17.23 -11.93 31.86
C SER A 171 -17.89 -12.42 33.15
N LYS A 172 -17.31 -12.17 34.34
CA LYS A 172 -18.04 -12.27 35.62
C LYS A 172 -19.15 -11.22 35.78
N ILE A 173 -19.08 -10.09 35.06
CA ILE A 173 -20.04 -8.98 35.17
C ILE A 173 -21.24 -9.21 34.22
N LEU A 174 -21.00 -9.79 33.04
CA LEU A 174 -22.03 -10.06 32.04
C LEU A 174 -23.01 -11.18 32.45
N ALA A 175 -22.55 -12.18 33.22
CA ALA A 175 -23.38 -13.29 33.67
C ALA A 175 -24.58 -12.90 34.57
N ALA A 176 -24.65 -11.64 35.03
CA ALA A 176 -25.71 -11.13 35.91
C ALA A 176 -26.76 -10.25 35.19
N ARG A 177 -26.71 -10.09 33.86
CA ARG A 177 -27.60 -9.17 33.11
C ARG A 177 -28.24 -9.82 31.88
N THR A 178 -29.39 -10.46 32.09
CA THR A 178 -30.30 -10.92 31.03
C THR A 178 -31.59 -10.09 30.97
N SER A 179 -32.09 -9.89 29.74
CA SER A 179 -33.33 -9.18 29.35
C SER A 179 -33.33 -7.64 29.40
N ASN A 180 -33.88 -7.04 28.34
CA ASN A 180 -34.77 -5.88 28.44
C ASN A 180 -34.39 -4.64 27.58
N TYR A 181 -34.39 -4.71 26.24
CA TYR A 181 -34.13 -3.52 25.41
C TYR A 181 -35.26 -2.46 25.49
N HIS A 182 -34.93 -1.20 25.85
CA HIS A 182 -35.54 0.01 25.28
C HIS A 182 -34.70 1.28 25.59
N SER A 183 -34.77 2.27 24.71
CA SER A 183 -33.70 3.26 24.43
C SER A 183 -33.57 4.48 25.35
N THR A 184 -34.31 4.54 26.47
CA THR A 184 -34.22 5.65 27.45
C THR A 184 -33.81 5.21 28.87
N SER A 185 -33.70 3.89 29.12
CA SER A 185 -33.42 3.37 30.48
C SER A 185 -31.96 3.50 30.93
N LEU A 186 -30.99 3.51 30.01
CA LEU A 186 -29.57 3.32 30.33
C LEU A 186 -28.97 4.32 31.34
N ARG A 187 -29.42 5.59 31.37
CA ARG A 187 -28.97 6.55 32.40
C ARG A 187 -29.45 6.20 33.81
N ASN A 188 -30.57 5.49 33.95
CA ASN A 188 -31.20 5.14 35.22
C ASN A 188 -30.88 3.70 35.70
N MET A 189 -30.12 2.91 34.94
CA MET A 189 -29.67 1.54 35.31
C MET A 189 -28.14 1.32 35.25
N VAL A 190 -27.37 2.36 34.90
CA VAL A 190 -25.91 2.40 35.08
C VAL A 190 -25.51 3.34 36.23
N THR A 191 -26.38 4.28 36.60
CA THR A 191 -26.25 5.10 37.82
C THR A 191 -27.15 4.54 38.93
N ILE A 192 -26.78 4.75 40.20
CA ILE A 192 -27.44 4.21 41.41
C ILE A 192 -27.17 2.71 41.65
N ASN A 193 -25.90 2.40 41.94
CA ASN A 193 -25.53 1.27 42.79
C ASN A 193 -24.63 1.79 43.93
N THR A 194 -25.14 2.75 44.72
CA THR A 194 -24.38 3.28 45.87
C THR A 194 -24.30 2.23 46.98
N VAL A 195 -23.08 1.80 47.27
CA VAL A 195 -22.77 0.89 48.38
C VAL A 195 -22.46 1.68 49.66
N ASN A 196 -22.54 1.03 50.81
CA ASN A 196 -22.22 1.61 52.12
C ASN A 196 -22.93 2.95 52.41
N LYS A 197 -24.27 2.92 52.45
CA LYS A 197 -25.05 3.98 53.11
C LYS A 197 -24.71 3.99 54.61
N THR A 198 -24.16 5.08 55.10
CA THR A 198 -23.78 5.27 56.51
C THR A 198 -24.29 6.62 57.02
N ALA A 199 -24.22 6.86 58.34
CA ALA A 199 -24.57 8.17 58.90
C ALA A 199 -23.65 9.31 58.40
N LEU A 200 -22.41 8.98 57.98
CA LEU A 200 -21.46 9.92 57.37
C LEU A 200 -21.73 10.14 55.87
N HIS A 201 -22.23 9.12 55.16
CA HIS A 201 -22.56 9.17 53.74
C HIS A 201 -24.00 8.67 53.49
N PRO A 202 -25.03 9.49 53.76
CA PRO A 202 -26.43 9.07 53.69
C PRO A 202 -26.94 8.78 52.26
N GLY A 203 -26.31 9.35 51.23
CA GLY A 203 -26.54 8.94 49.83
C GLY A 203 -25.97 7.56 49.48
N GLY A 204 -25.08 7.04 50.33
CA GLY A 204 -24.15 5.96 50.01
C GLY A 204 -22.95 6.50 49.23
N VAL A 205 -21.89 5.70 49.18
CA VAL A 205 -20.69 6.00 48.40
C VAL A 205 -20.90 5.41 47.00
N GLN A 206 -20.69 6.21 45.95
CA GLN A 206 -20.53 5.63 44.62
C GLN A 206 -19.21 4.85 44.64
N PRO A 207 -19.18 3.55 44.29
CA PRO A 207 -17.91 2.86 44.17
C PRO A 207 -17.08 3.59 43.12
N VAL A 208 -15.87 4.01 43.49
CA VAL A 208 -14.93 4.62 42.55
C VAL A 208 -14.67 3.58 41.46
N ARG A 209 -15.01 3.91 40.22
CA ARG A 209 -14.52 3.15 39.07
C ARG A 209 -13.04 3.51 38.96
N GLU A 210 -12.18 2.66 39.50
CA GLU A 210 -10.76 2.70 39.18
C GLU A 210 -10.65 2.57 37.65
N HIS A 211 -10.05 3.58 37.03
CA HIS A 211 -9.85 3.61 35.59
C HIS A 211 -8.70 2.67 35.25
N THR A 212 -8.75 2.04 34.08
CA THR A 212 -7.64 1.21 33.62
C THR A 212 -6.47 2.08 33.20
N GLU A 213 -5.25 1.55 33.31
CA GLU A 213 -4.00 2.21 32.87
C GLU A 213 -4.13 2.80 31.45
N LEU A 214 -4.82 2.10 30.55
CA LEU A 214 -5.16 2.58 29.20
C LEU A 214 -6.11 3.78 29.18
N GLU A 215 -7.17 3.76 30.00
CA GLU A 215 -8.13 4.87 30.08
C GLU A 215 -7.41 6.12 30.61
N GLU A 216 -6.60 5.98 31.65
CA GLU A 216 -5.79 7.08 32.20
C GLU A 216 -4.73 7.57 31.21
N GLU A 217 -4.01 6.68 30.51
CA GLU A 217 -3.01 7.05 29.49
C GLU A 217 -3.65 7.83 28.34
N LEU A 218 -4.79 7.37 27.80
CA LEU A 218 -5.50 8.04 26.70
C LEU A 218 -6.11 9.38 27.13
N HIS A 219 -6.53 9.54 28.38
CA HIS A 219 -6.95 10.84 28.89
C HIS A 219 -5.75 11.80 29.04
N GLN A 220 -4.65 11.35 29.65
CA GLN A 220 -3.46 12.18 29.87
C GLN A 220 -2.73 12.59 28.58
N THR A 221 -2.69 11.71 27.57
CA THR A 221 -1.99 11.95 26.30
C THR A 221 -2.87 12.60 25.23
N ALA A 222 -4.17 12.32 25.24
CA ALA A 222 -5.06 12.61 24.10
C ALA A 222 -6.43 13.18 24.51
N ASP A 223 -6.60 13.60 25.78
CA ASP A 223 -7.86 14.13 26.35
C ASP A 223 -9.11 13.30 26.02
N ILE A 224 -8.97 11.97 25.98
CA ILE A 224 -10.09 11.07 25.76
C ILE A 224 -10.96 11.00 27.04
N ASP A 225 -12.23 11.38 26.90
CA ASP A 225 -13.22 11.47 27.99
C ASP A 225 -13.82 10.07 28.30
N TYR A 226 -13.11 9.26 29.08
CA TYR A 226 -13.50 7.88 29.44
C TYR A 226 -14.79 7.74 30.28
N ASP A 227 -15.33 8.85 30.78
CA ASP A 227 -16.62 8.90 31.48
C ASP A 227 -17.79 9.09 30.49
N ARG A 228 -17.50 9.67 29.32
CA ARG A 228 -18.44 9.88 28.22
C ARG A 228 -18.36 8.83 27.12
N VAL A 229 -17.16 8.42 26.70
CA VAL A 229 -16.96 7.45 25.60
C VAL A 229 -16.49 6.10 26.13
N ALA A 230 -17.19 5.03 25.75
CA ALA A 230 -16.81 3.68 26.15
C ALA A 230 -15.56 3.21 25.39
N ILE A 231 -14.44 3.04 26.08
CA ILE A 231 -13.20 2.50 25.51
C ILE A 231 -13.26 0.97 25.48
N VAL A 232 -13.09 0.38 24.29
CA VAL A 232 -13.16 -1.07 24.03
C VAL A 232 -11.78 -1.59 23.64
N PRO A 233 -10.93 -2.00 24.60
CA PRO A 233 -9.58 -2.49 24.33
C PRO A 233 -9.55 -3.94 23.83
N ASN A 234 -8.71 -4.16 22.83
CA ASN A 234 -8.32 -5.45 22.26
C ASN A 234 -9.49 -6.46 22.11
N PRO A 235 -10.61 -6.04 21.47
CA PRO A 235 -11.83 -6.85 21.38
C PRO A 235 -11.62 -8.15 20.59
N SER A 236 -12.46 -9.15 20.90
CA SER A 236 -12.50 -10.41 20.16
C SER A 236 -13.05 -10.21 18.75
N VAL A 237 -12.68 -11.10 17.83
CA VAL A 237 -13.23 -11.12 16.46
C VAL A 237 -14.76 -11.16 16.48
N ALA A 238 -15.36 -12.01 17.33
CA ALA A 238 -16.81 -12.11 17.45
C ALA A 238 -17.46 -10.79 17.88
N ALA A 239 -16.93 -10.11 18.91
CA ALA A 239 -17.44 -8.82 19.36
C ALA A 239 -17.31 -7.73 18.28
N LEU A 240 -16.26 -7.77 17.47
CA LEU A 240 -16.08 -6.85 16.33
C LEU A 240 -17.07 -7.13 15.19
N TYR A 241 -17.41 -8.39 14.93
CA TYR A 241 -18.48 -8.74 13.99
C TYR A 241 -19.85 -8.30 14.51
N GLU A 242 -20.16 -8.56 15.79
CA GLU A 242 -21.40 -8.13 16.45
C GLU A 242 -21.57 -6.61 16.38
N ASP A 243 -20.54 -5.85 16.79
CA ASP A 243 -20.59 -4.39 16.76
C ASP A 243 -20.65 -3.82 15.33
N ALA A 244 -19.93 -4.39 14.36
CA ALA A 244 -20.00 -3.95 12.97
C ALA A 244 -21.42 -4.15 12.38
N LEU A 245 -22.04 -5.30 12.62
CA LEU A 245 -23.37 -5.64 12.10
C LEU A 245 -24.49 -4.83 12.78
N VAL A 246 -24.30 -4.37 14.02
CA VAL A 246 -25.29 -3.58 14.76
C VAL A 246 -25.11 -2.07 14.56
N TYR A 247 -23.89 -1.58 14.34
CA TYR A 247 -23.58 -0.14 14.34
C TYR A 247 -22.99 0.42 13.04
N GLU A 248 -22.57 -0.41 12.08
CA GLU A 248 -21.97 0.07 10.81
C GLU A 248 -22.83 -0.26 9.58
N THR A 249 -23.54 0.76 9.08
CA THR A 249 -24.39 0.65 7.88
C THR A 249 -23.64 0.07 6.69
N GLY A 250 -24.17 -1.03 6.14
CA GLY A 250 -23.62 -1.71 4.97
C GLY A 250 -22.67 -2.87 5.28
N SER A 251 -22.29 -3.09 6.54
CA SER A 251 -21.56 -4.31 6.93
C SER A 251 -22.46 -5.54 6.84
N ALA A 252 -21.91 -6.67 6.39
CA ALA A 252 -22.62 -7.95 6.32
C ALA A 252 -21.66 -9.13 6.53
N ILE A 253 -22.20 -10.33 6.67
CA ILE A 253 -21.44 -11.59 6.61
C ILE A 253 -21.63 -12.22 5.21
N THR A 254 -20.54 -12.72 4.60
CA THR A 254 -20.55 -13.48 3.34
C THR A 254 -20.89 -14.95 3.53
N SER A 255 -21.11 -15.70 2.44
CA SER A 255 -21.31 -17.16 2.48
C SER A 255 -20.11 -17.91 3.07
N THR A 256 -18.90 -17.35 2.98
CA THR A 256 -17.69 -17.89 3.62
C THR A 256 -17.52 -17.48 5.10
N GLY A 257 -18.43 -16.65 5.62
CA GLY A 257 -18.40 -16.16 6.99
C GLY A 257 -17.50 -14.94 7.23
N ALA A 258 -16.91 -14.34 6.20
CA ALA A 258 -16.11 -13.12 6.32
C ALA A 258 -16.99 -11.86 6.49
N LEU A 259 -16.47 -10.83 7.14
CA LEU A 259 -17.15 -9.53 7.29
C LEU A 259 -16.94 -8.70 6.02
N THR A 260 -17.99 -8.16 5.42
CA THR A 260 -17.87 -7.09 4.42
C THR A 260 -17.93 -5.71 5.09
N ALA A 261 -17.20 -4.74 4.53
CA ALA A 261 -17.24 -3.35 4.97
C ALA A 261 -17.01 -2.41 3.79
N TYR A 262 -17.62 -1.21 3.86
CA TYR A 262 -17.40 -0.13 2.90
C TYR A 262 -16.56 1.00 3.50
N SER A 263 -15.61 1.50 2.71
CA SER A 263 -14.70 2.60 3.08
C SER A 263 -15.18 3.99 2.62
N GLY A 264 -16.47 4.10 2.30
CA GLY A 264 -17.11 5.35 1.88
C GLY A 264 -16.56 5.89 0.55
N ALA A 265 -16.46 7.21 0.43
CA ALA A 265 -16.04 7.89 -0.80
C ALA A 265 -14.55 7.73 -1.16
N LYS A 266 -13.77 6.99 -0.36
CA LYS A 266 -12.34 6.72 -0.60
C LYS A 266 -12.15 5.20 -0.61
N THR A 267 -12.11 4.60 -1.79
CA THR A 267 -11.87 3.16 -2.00
C THR A 267 -10.38 2.84 -2.23
N GLY A 268 -9.51 3.77 -1.87
CA GLY A 268 -8.06 3.71 -2.07
C GLY A 268 -7.35 4.85 -1.32
N ARG A 269 -6.01 4.83 -1.38
CA ARG A 269 -5.16 5.82 -0.70
C ARG A 269 -5.32 7.22 -1.27
N SER A 270 -5.12 8.23 -0.44
CA SER A 270 -5.17 9.66 -0.77
C SER A 270 -3.77 10.29 -0.71
N PRO A 271 -2.82 9.94 -1.61
CA PRO A 271 -1.43 10.41 -1.50
C PRO A 271 -1.28 11.93 -1.62
N LEU A 272 -2.22 12.63 -2.27
CA LEU A 272 -2.23 14.09 -2.32
C LEU A 272 -2.59 14.73 -0.97
N ASP A 273 -3.23 13.99 -0.07
CA ASP A 273 -3.66 14.39 1.27
C ASP A 273 -2.76 13.82 2.40
N LYS A 274 -1.73 13.03 2.05
CA LYS A 274 -0.61 12.66 2.96
C LYS A 274 0.13 13.91 3.43
N ARG A 275 0.49 13.99 4.70
CA ARG A 275 1.29 15.07 5.30
C ARG A 275 2.31 14.48 6.27
N ILE A 276 3.47 15.13 6.38
CA ILE A 276 4.46 14.87 7.43
C ILE A 276 4.71 16.19 8.15
N VAL A 277 4.68 16.17 9.49
CA VAL A 277 4.97 17.38 10.28
C VAL A 277 6.43 17.77 10.09
N LYS A 278 6.66 19.01 9.68
CA LYS A 278 8.00 19.57 9.55
C LYS A 278 8.44 20.07 10.93
N GLU A 279 9.12 19.20 11.67
CA GLU A 279 9.66 19.46 13.00
C GLU A 279 11.17 19.17 13.07
N PRO A 280 11.93 19.76 14.02
CA PRO A 280 13.39 19.79 13.97
C PRO A 280 14.12 18.44 14.05
N SER A 281 13.48 17.40 14.62
CA SER A 281 14.10 16.08 14.79
C SER A 281 14.15 15.24 13.52
N SER A 282 13.29 15.54 12.54
CA SER A 282 13.21 14.83 11.25
C SER A 282 13.38 15.72 10.02
N GLU A 283 13.28 17.06 10.13
CA GLU A 283 13.18 17.93 8.94
C GLU A 283 14.35 17.87 7.95
N ASN A 284 15.53 17.44 8.38
CA ASN A 284 16.74 17.34 7.57
C ASN A 284 16.92 15.94 6.92
N GLU A 285 16.17 14.94 7.37
CA GLU A 285 16.20 13.56 6.86
C GLU A 285 15.04 13.28 5.87
N ILE A 286 13.90 13.95 6.06
CA ILE A 286 12.73 13.76 5.20
C ILE A 286 12.95 14.31 3.79
N TRP A 287 12.73 13.46 2.78
CA TRP A 287 12.71 13.85 1.37
C TRP A 287 11.41 14.58 1.05
N TRP A 288 11.40 15.89 1.32
CA TRP A 288 10.28 16.80 1.06
C TRP A 288 9.94 16.89 -0.42
N GLY A 289 8.65 16.86 -0.76
CA GLY A 289 8.23 16.91 -2.15
C GLY A 289 6.74 16.63 -2.37
N PRO A 290 6.32 16.19 -3.57
CA PRO A 290 4.91 15.95 -3.89
C PRO A 290 4.29 14.78 -3.12
N VAL A 291 5.11 13.87 -2.57
CA VAL A 291 4.68 12.77 -1.68
C VAL A 291 4.71 13.22 -0.22
N ASN A 292 5.89 13.57 0.29
CA ASN A 292 6.07 14.03 1.66
C ASN A 292 5.86 15.54 1.70
N LYS A 293 4.58 15.92 1.82
CA LYS A 293 4.15 17.32 1.88
C LYS A 293 4.28 17.83 3.33
N PRO A 294 4.96 18.96 3.57
CA PRO A 294 5.13 19.49 4.91
C PRO A 294 3.81 19.99 5.53
N MET A 295 3.77 19.95 6.86
CA MET A 295 2.72 20.46 7.74
C MET A 295 3.40 21.15 8.92
N THR A 296 2.92 22.31 9.36
CA THR A 296 3.47 22.98 10.55
C THR A 296 2.98 22.31 11.84
N PRO A 297 3.72 22.38 12.96
CA PRO A 297 3.25 21.90 14.26
C PRO A 297 1.92 22.54 14.72
N GLU A 298 1.59 23.73 14.25
CA GLU A 298 0.32 24.42 14.51
C GLU A 298 -0.83 23.73 13.76
N VAL A 299 -0.66 23.47 12.46
CA VAL A 299 -1.63 22.76 11.62
C VAL A 299 -1.80 21.31 12.06
N TRP A 300 -0.71 20.66 12.49
CA TRP A 300 -0.75 19.33 13.11
C TRP A 300 -1.68 19.31 14.32
N ARG A 301 -1.45 20.19 15.29
CA ARG A 301 -2.28 20.27 16.51
C ARG A 301 -3.75 20.52 16.19
N ILE A 302 -4.06 21.40 15.23
CA ILE A 302 -5.44 21.63 14.76
C ILE A 302 -6.08 20.36 14.19
N ASN A 303 -5.35 19.56 13.40
CA ASN A 303 -5.89 18.32 12.84
C ASN A 303 -5.97 17.19 13.88
N ARG A 304 -5.01 17.10 14.81
CA ARG A 304 -5.04 16.17 15.94
C ARG A 304 -6.26 16.41 16.82
N GLU A 305 -6.46 17.66 17.25
CA GLU A 305 -7.59 18.04 18.10
C GLU A 305 -8.93 17.67 17.47
N ARG A 306 -9.09 17.92 16.16
CA ARG A 306 -10.30 17.54 15.41
C ARG A 306 -10.56 16.04 15.35
N ALA A 307 -9.53 15.20 15.44
CA ALA A 307 -9.68 13.75 15.53
C ALA A 307 -10.10 13.33 16.95
N ILE A 308 -9.51 13.94 17.98
CA ILE A 308 -9.89 13.75 19.40
C ILE A 308 -11.33 14.18 19.66
N ASP A 309 -11.72 15.39 19.26
CA ASP A 309 -13.12 15.90 19.28
C ASP A 309 -14.12 14.88 18.71
N TYR A 310 -13.77 14.29 17.56
CA TYR A 310 -14.60 13.31 16.91
C TYR A 310 -14.70 12.00 17.70
N LEU A 311 -13.58 11.50 18.24
CA LEU A 311 -13.54 10.30 19.07
C LEU A 311 -14.34 10.50 20.38
N ASN A 312 -14.20 11.65 21.04
CA ASN A 312 -14.96 12.06 22.22
C ASN A 312 -16.45 12.31 21.96
N THR A 313 -16.88 12.47 20.71
CA THR A 313 -18.31 12.51 20.34
C THR A 313 -18.90 11.16 19.96
N ARG A 314 -18.13 10.06 20.01
CA ARG A 314 -18.68 8.70 19.82
C ARG A 314 -19.31 8.18 21.11
N ASN A 315 -20.20 7.19 21.00
CA ASN A 315 -20.68 6.41 22.15
C ASN A 315 -19.67 5.36 22.60
N ARG A 316 -18.77 4.93 21.70
CA ARG A 316 -17.68 3.98 21.94
C ARG A 316 -16.52 4.24 20.99
N ILE A 317 -15.32 3.86 21.40
CA ILE A 317 -14.12 3.76 20.55
C ILE A 317 -13.45 2.42 20.82
N TYR A 318 -12.77 1.89 19.80
CA TYR A 318 -11.99 0.66 19.90
C TYR A 318 -10.52 1.02 20.03
N VAL A 319 -9.81 0.26 20.87
CA VAL A 319 -8.35 0.33 20.98
C VAL A 319 -7.78 -1.02 20.56
N VAL A 320 -6.82 -1.02 19.64
CA VAL A 320 -6.08 -2.21 19.23
C VAL A 320 -4.60 -1.96 19.43
N ASP A 321 -4.01 -2.75 20.31
CA ASP A 321 -2.58 -2.76 20.61
C ASP A 321 -1.92 -3.94 19.88
N GLY A 322 -0.84 -3.66 19.17
CA GLY A 322 -0.10 -4.67 18.42
C GLY A 322 1.31 -4.25 18.08
N PHE A 323 2.11 -5.19 17.58
CA PHE A 323 3.46 -4.90 17.11
C PHE A 323 3.52 -4.77 15.59
N ALA A 324 4.43 -3.93 15.10
CA ALA A 324 4.88 -3.95 13.71
C ALA A 324 6.36 -4.37 13.68
N GLY A 325 6.66 -5.44 12.93
CA GLY A 325 7.95 -6.13 12.90
C GLY A 325 7.97 -7.42 13.73
N TRP A 326 8.27 -8.56 13.10
CA TRP A 326 8.37 -9.87 13.77
C TRP A 326 9.70 -10.11 14.52
N ASP A 327 10.72 -9.25 14.35
CA ASP A 327 11.95 -9.31 15.14
C ASP A 327 11.79 -8.48 16.42
N GLU A 328 11.79 -9.13 17.60
CA GLU A 328 11.65 -8.47 18.90
C GLU A 328 12.67 -7.36 19.19
N LYS A 329 13.84 -7.40 18.53
CA LYS A 329 14.88 -6.35 18.64
C LYS A 329 14.46 -5.02 17.98
N TYR A 330 13.56 -5.09 16.99
CA TYR A 330 13.19 -3.98 16.11
C TYR A 330 11.69 -3.70 16.07
N ARG A 331 10.86 -4.54 16.68
CA ARG A 331 9.40 -4.36 16.70
C ARG A 331 9.01 -3.07 17.42
N ILE A 332 8.12 -2.29 16.81
CA ILE A 332 7.51 -1.12 17.46
C ILE A 332 6.12 -1.47 17.99
N LYS A 333 5.78 -0.97 19.18
CA LYS A 333 4.43 -1.06 19.77
C LYS A 333 3.54 -0.01 19.12
N VAL A 334 2.43 -0.42 18.51
CA VAL A 334 1.45 0.43 17.84
C VAL A 334 0.12 0.34 18.56
N ARG A 335 -0.41 1.50 19.01
CA ARG A 335 -1.77 1.64 19.55
C ARG A 335 -2.66 2.29 18.51
N VAL A 336 -3.76 1.65 18.13
CA VAL A 336 -4.74 2.19 17.18
C VAL A 336 -6.02 2.53 17.93
N VAL A 337 -6.44 3.79 17.87
CA VAL A 337 -7.69 4.31 18.44
C VAL A 337 -8.63 4.65 17.29
N CYS A 338 -9.77 3.95 17.16
CA CYS A 338 -10.68 4.13 16.03
C CYS A 338 -12.16 4.05 16.40
N ALA A 339 -13.01 4.70 15.60
CA ALA A 339 -14.47 4.73 15.82
C ALA A 339 -15.25 3.55 15.23
N ARG A 340 -14.63 2.72 14.38
CA ARG A 340 -15.26 1.59 13.66
C ARG A 340 -14.67 0.25 14.09
N ALA A 341 -15.54 -0.73 14.33
CA ALA A 341 -15.19 -2.12 14.60
C ALA A 341 -14.54 -2.76 13.36
N TYR A 342 -14.95 -2.33 12.15
CA TYR A 342 -14.24 -2.63 10.91
C TYR A 342 -12.74 -2.30 11.00
N HIS A 343 -12.41 -1.05 11.34
CA HIS A 343 -11.02 -0.58 11.40
C HIS A 343 -10.21 -1.28 12.50
N ALA A 344 -10.85 -1.58 13.63
CA ALA A 344 -10.24 -2.37 14.70
C ALA A 344 -9.93 -3.81 14.23
N LEU A 345 -10.87 -4.48 13.56
CA LEU A 345 -10.66 -5.83 13.04
C LEU A 345 -9.58 -5.87 11.95
N PHE A 346 -9.55 -4.86 11.07
CA PHE A 346 -8.48 -4.69 10.09
C PHE A 346 -7.11 -4.59 10.79
N MET A 347 -6.92 -3.68 11.74
CA MET A 347 -5.62 -3.54 12.41
C MET A 347 -5.27 -4.73 13.31
N ARG A 348 -6.27 -5.43 13.87
CA ARG A 348 -6.07 -6.70 14.58
C ARG A 348 -5.59 -7.82 13.65
N ASN A 349 -5.92 -7.76 12.36
CA ASN A 349 -5.41 -8.69 11.35
C ASN A 349 -4.02 -8.27 10.85
N MET A 350 -3.81 -6.97 10.59
CA MET A 350 -2.57 -6.46 9.97
C MET A 350 -1.41 -6.23 10.95
N LEU A 351 -1.66 -5.96 12.24
CA LEU A 351 -0.62 -5.93 13.27
C LEU A 351 -0.39 -7.32 13.86
N ILE A 352 0.82 -7.54 14.36
CA ILE A 352 1.21 -8.74 15.09
C ILE A 352 0.54 -8.68 16.47
N ARG A 353 -0.29 -9.66 16.78
CA ARG A 353 -1.12 -9.67 17.99
C ARG A 353 -0.26 -10.04 19.21
N PRO A 354 -0.18 -9.19 20.25
CA PRO A 354 0.59 -9.50 21.46
C PRO A 354 -0.05 -10.66 22.23
N ASN A 355 0.77 -11.41 22.96
CA ASN A 355 0.25 -12.36 23.94
C ASN A 355 -0.34 -11.62 25.15
N ARG A 356 -1.12 -12.33 26.00
CA ARG A 356 -1.83 -11.68 27.10
C ARG A 356 -0.92 -10.94 28.09
N SER A 357 0.24 -11.51 28.44
CA SER A 357 1.22 -10.86 29.33
C SER A 357 1.89 -9.64 28.68
N GLU A 358 2.00 -9.58 27.36
CA GLU A 358 2.47 -8.38 26.64
C GLU A 358 1.43 -7.25 26.62
N LEU A 359 0.15 -7.56 26.85
CA LEU A 359 -0.92 -6.56 26.94
C LEU A 359 -1.12 -5.97 28.34
N GLU A 360 -0.57 -6.59 29.40
CA GLU A 360 -0.87 -6.21 30.78
C GLU A 360 -0.28 -4.85 31.19
N HIS A 361 0.84 -4.43 30.56
CA HIS A 361 1.42 -3.08 30.67
C HIS A 361 1.89 -2.55 29.29
N PHE A 362 0.98 -2.55 28.31
CA PHE A 362 1.29 -2.09 26.95
C PHE A 362 1.23 -0.57 26.86
N HIS A 363 2.40 0.07 26.71
CA HIS A 363 2.51 1.46 26.28
C HIS A 363 3.01 1.53 24.83
N PRO A 364 2.36 2.27 23.91
CA PRO A 364 2.78 2.37 22.53
C PRO A 364 4.15 3.04 22.37
N ASP A 365 4.84 2.69 21.30
CA ASP A 365 5.89 3.53 20.71
C ASP A 365 5.29 4.49 19.69
N TYR A 366 4.17 4.14 19.02
CA TYR A 366 3.43 4.99 18.10
C TYR A 366 1.91 4.85 18.29
N THR A 367 1.17 5.97 18.20
CA THR A 367 -0.31 5.98 18.32
C THR A 367 -0.98 6.48 17.04
N ILE A 368 -2.07 5.81 16.61
CA ILE A 368 -2.87 6.17 15.43
C ILE A 368 -4.29 6.55 15.86
N TYR A 369 -4.68 7.82 15.67
CA TYR A 369 -6.05 8.27 15.83
C TYR A 369 -6.78 8.22 14.48
N ASN A 370 -7.57 7.18 14.28
CA ASN A 370 -8.41 7.04 13.09
C ASN A 370 -9.81 7.62 13.35
N ALA A 371 -9.94 8.90 13.03
CA ALA A 371 -11.20 9.65 12.94
C ALA A 371 -11.68 9.75 11.48
N GLY A 372 -11.44 8.70 10.67
CA GLY A 372 -11.58 8.71 9.21
C GLY A 372 -12.94 9.16 8.68
N SER A 373 -14.03 8.87 9.38
CA SER A 373 -15.39 9.30 9.01
C SER A 373 -15.69 10.77 9.35
N PHE A 374 -14.71 11.56 9.81
CA PHE A 374 -14.81 13.00 10.08
C PHE A 374 -13.84 13.79 9.20
N PRO A 375 -14.30 14.84 8.49
CA PRO A 375 -13.45 15.53 7.53
C PRO A 375 -12.41 16.46 8.19
N ALA A 376 -11.23 16.52 7.58
CA ALA A 376 -10.28 17.60 7.78
C ALA A 376 -10.90 18.95 7.37
N ASN A 377 -10.48 20.03 8.02
CA ASN A 377 -10.94 21.36 7.65
C ASN A 377 -10.18 21.84 6.40
N ARG A 378 -10.84 21.86 5.25
CA ARG A 378 -10.29 22.36 3.97
C ARG A 378 -9.82 23.82 3.98
N TYR A 379 -10.13 24.58 5.04
CA TYR A 379 -9.68 25.96 5.25
C TYR A 379 -8.50 26.09 6.23
N THR A 380 -8.04 24.99 6.84
CA THR A 380 -6.77 24.96 7.57
C THR A 380 -5.62 25.00 6.56
N GLU A 381 -4.55 25.73 6.90
CA GLU A 381 -3.38 25.89 6.02
C GLU A 381 -2.81 24.53 5.57
N GLY A 382 -2.39 24.46 4.30
CA GLY A 382 -1.83 23.26 3.70
C GLY A 382 -2.83 22.11 3.45
N MET A 383 -4.12 22.24 3.81
CA MET A 383 -5.14 21.23 3.45
C MET A 383 -5.59 21.38 1.99
N THR A 384 -5.73 20.25 1.29
CA THR A 384 -6.08 20.19 -0.15
C THR A 384 -7.50 19.69 -0.41
N SER A 385 -8.13 19.07 0.59
CA SER A 385 -9.46 18.46 0.46
C SER A 385 -10.12 18.36 1.84
N GLY A 386 -11.21 17.58 1.95
CA GLY A 386 -11.75 17.15 3.25
C GLY A 386 -10.99 15.98 3.90
N THR A 387 -9.92 15.48 3.26
CA THR A 387 -9.10 14.36 3.75
C THR A 387 -7.77 14.88 4.30
N SER A 388 -7.23 14.23 5.34
CA SER A 388 -5.85 14.40 5.78
C SER A 388 -5.32 13.10 6.38
N VAL A 389 -4.09 12.73 6.01
CA VAL A 389 -3.38 11.56 6.56
C VAL A 389 -2.02 12.05 7.02
N ALA A 390 -1.90 12.42 8.28
CA ALA A 390 -0.75 13.15 8.84
C ALA A 390 0.07 12.27 9.78
N ILE A 391 1.41 12.41 9.73
CA ILE A 391 2.37 11.70 10.59
C ILE A 391 3.30 12.72 11.26
N ASN A 392 3.50 12.59 12.58
CA ASN A 392 4.44 13.37 13.38
C ASN A 392 5.48 12.44 14.01
N PHE A 393 6.76 12.60 13.66
CA PHE A 393 7.85 11.73 14.14
C PHE A 393 8.35 12.07 15.54
N ALA A 394 8.18 13.31 16.01
CA ALA A 394 8.59 13.72 17.35
C ALA A 394 7.55 13.34 18.41
N GLU A 395 6.26 13.60 18.13
CA GLU A 395 5.15 13.16 18.99
C GLU A 395 4.85 11.66 18.83
N LYS A 396 5.42 11.02 17.79
CA LYS A 396 5.21 9.61 17.40
C LYS A 396 3.75 9.24 17.16
N GLU A 397 3.06 10.08 16.41
CA GLU A 397 1.62 9.98 16.23
C GLU A 397 1.21 10.06 14.76
N MET A 398 0.05 9.46 14.47
CA MET A 398 -0.61 9.52 13.17
C MET A 398 -2.09 9.91 13.34
N VAL A 399 -2.56 10.80 12.48
CA VAL A 399 -3.96 11.27 12.46
C VAL A 399 -4.56 11.02 11.09
N ILE A 400 -5.73 10.37 11.05
CA ILE A 400 -6.52 10.11 9.84
C ILE A 400 -7.87 10.81 9.94
N LEU A 401 -8.17 11.64 8.94
CA LEU A 401 -9.42 12.39 8.79
C LEU A 401 -9.92 12.30 7.33
N GLY A 402 -11.23 12.20 7.14
CA GLY A 402 -11.90 12.28 5.85
C GLY A 402 -11.53 11.18 4.85
N THR A 403 -11.20 9.99 5.33
CA THR A 403 -10.99 8.76 4.55
C THR A 403 -11.21 7.56 5.46
N GLU A 404 -12.01 6.59 5.01
CA GLU A 404 -12.28 5.37 5.77
C GLU A 404 -11.61 4.14 5.15
N TYR A 405 -10.72 4.34 4.17
CA TYR A 405 -9.89 3.30 3.56
C TYR A 405 -8.90 2.76 4.58
N ALA A 406 -9.05 1.51 5.01
CA ALA A 406 -8.27 0.99 6.13
C ALA A 406 -6.77 0.86 5.80
N GLY A 407 -6.44 0.73 4.51
CA GLY A 407 -5.07 0.70 4.02
C GLY A 407 -4.24 1.97 4.26
N GLU A 408 -4.85 3.09 4.67
CA GLU A 408 -4.08 4.25 5.17
C GLU A 408 -3.41 3.92 6.51
N MET A 409 -4.05 3.19 7.43
CA MET A 409 -3.44 2.80 8.71
C MET A 409 -2.21 1.90 8.49
N LYS A 410 -2.36 0.86 7.65
CA LYS A 410 -1.25 -0.01 7.21
C LYS A 410 -0.09 0.82 6.66
N LYS A 411 -0.35 1.64 5.63
CA LYS A 411 0.71 2.38 4.93
C LYS A 411 1.24 3.60 5.71
N GLY A 412 0.54 4.04 6.75
CA GLY A 412 1.04 4.94 7.78
C GLY A 412 2.12 4.29 8.62
N VAL A 413 1.83 3.12 9.22
CA VAL A 413 2.83 2.29 9.93
C VAL A 413 4.03 2.00 9.03
N PHE A 414 3.79 1.61 7.77
CA PHE A 414 4.87 1.35 6.81
C PHE A 414 5.74 2.59 6.52
N THR A 415 5.14 3.78 6.44
CA THR A 415 5.88 5.05 6.31
C THR A 415 6.73 5.33 7.55
N VAL A 416 6.24 4.97 8.75
CA VAL A 416 7.01 5.05 10.00
C VAL A 416 8.21 4.10 9.97
N LEU A 417 8.03 2.83 9.58
CA LEU A 417 9.17 1.90 9.46
C LEU A 417 10.18 2.35 8.39
N PHE A 418 9.74 2.98 7.30
CA PHE A 418 10.63 3.58 6.28
C PHE A 418 11.48 4.76 6.79
N TYR A 419 11.16 5.34 7.95
CA TYR A 419 11.95 6.37 8.63
C TYR A 419 12.76 5.77 9.80
N GLU A 420 12.09 5.10 10.74
CA GLU A 420 12.68 4.60 11.98
C GLU A 420 13.83 3.61 11.72
N MET A 421 13.63 2.66 10.80
CA MET A 421 14.61 1.58 10.59
C MET A 421 15.92 2.07 9.97
N PRO A 422 15.95 2.88 8.89
CA PRO A 422 17.22 3.40 8.38
C PRO A 422 17.87 4.43 9.31
N VAL A 423 17.09 5.32 9.94
CA VAL A 423 17.64 6.44 10.75
C VAL A 423 18.16 5.97 12.10
N LYS A 424 17.38 5.17 12.85
CA LYS A 424 17.74 4.78 14.23
C LYS A 424 18.45 3.44 14.33
N HIS A 425 18.30 2.58 13.33
CA HIS A 425 18.79 1.19 13.38
C HIS A 425 19.72 0.80 12.23
N ASN A 426 19.84 1.64 11.18
CA ASN A 426 20.47 1.32 9.90
C ASN A 426 19.98 -0.02 9.29
N VAL A 427 18.70 -0.33 9.51
CA VAL A 427 17.99 -1.50 8.96
C VAL A 427 17.26 -1.09 7.69
N LEU A 428 17.29 -1.97 6.68
CA LEU A 428 16.73 -1.70 5.36
C LEU A 428 15.26 -2.13 5.28
N THR A 429 14.34 -1.17 5.24
CA THR A 429 12.90 -1.40 4.99
C THR A 429 12.60 -1.59 3.51
N LEU A 430 11.74 -2.55 3.18
CA LEU A 430 11.48 -3.05 1.83
C LEU A 430 9.97 -3.16 1.54
N HIS A 431 9.55 -2.71 0.35
CA HIS A 431 8.20 -2.95 -0.18
C HIS A 431 8.22 -4.15 -1.12
N SER A 432 8.13 -5.32 -0.53
CA SER A 432 8.33 -6.62 -1.20
C SER A 432 7.50 -7.70 -0.53
N SER A 433 7.08 -8.72 -1.28
CA SER A 433 6.79 -10.02 -0.68
C SER A 433 8.10 -10.79 -0.44
N ALA A 434 8.09 -11.77 0.45
CA ALA A 434 9.25 -12.63 0.70
C ALA A 434 8.83 -14.07 1.03
N ASN A 435 9.61 -15.05 0.58
CA ASN A 435 9.42 -16.45 0.91
C ASN A 435 10.74 -17.23 1.03
N GLU A 436 10.71 -18.32 1.79
CA GLU A 436 11.86 -19.17 2.09
C GLU A 436 11.66 -20.58 1.48
N GLY A 437 12.67 -21.07 0.77
CA GLY A 437 12.67 -22.43 0.25
C GLY A 437 13.02 -23.47 1.33
N LYS A 438 12.77 -24.75 1.03
CA LYS A 438 13.01 -25.87 1.96
C LYS A 438 14.49 -26.02 2.38
N ASN A 439 15.41 -25.34 1.71
CA ASN A 439 16.85 -25.32 2.01
C ASN A 439 17.29 -24.07 2.79
N GLY A 440 16.36 -23.20 3.21
CA GLY A 440 16.66 -21.91 3.84
C GLY A 440 16.98 -20.77 2.85
N ASP A 441 16.83 -21.01 1.55
CA ASP A 441 17.06 -19.99 0.52
C ASP A 441 15.93 -18.95 0.52
N VAL A 442 16.22 -17.70 0.89
CA VAL A 442 15.22 -16.62 0.90
C VAL A 442 15.21 -15.88 -0.45
N THR A 443 14.00 -15.57 -0.94
CA THR A 443 13.76 -14.70 -2.10
C THR A 443 12.89 -13.51 -1.69
N VAL A 444 13.24 -12.31 -2.12
CA VAL A 444 12.43 -11.09 -1.96
C VAL A 444 11.96 -10.56 -3.32
N PHE A 445 10.69 -10.20 -3.44
CA PHE A 445 10.05 -9.79 -4.69
C PHE A 445 9.52 -8.36 -4.56
N PHE A 446 10.16 -7.40 -5.22
CA PHE A 446 9.73 -6.01 -5.30
C PHE A 446 8.75 -5.82 -6.46
N GLY A 447 7.79 -4.90 -6.32
CA GLY A 447 6.82 -4.62 -7.37
C GLY A 447 5.63 -3.80 -6.90
N LEU A 448 4.96 -3.13 -7.84
CA LEU A 448 3.71 -2.42 -7.57
C LEU A 448 2.50 -3.38 -7.56
N SER A 449 1.30 -2.86 -7.26
CA SER A 449 0.05 -3.62 -7.44
C SER A 449 -0.06 -4.16 -8.87
N GLY A 450 -0.59 -5.37 -9.05
CA GLY A 450 -0.78 -6.00 -10.37
C GLY A 450 0.48 -6.56 -11.05
N THR A 451 1.69 -6.32 -10.51
CA THR A 451 2.96 -6.88 -11.03
C THR A 451 3.22 -8.34 -10.65
N GLY A 452 2.33 -8.95 -9.87
CA GLY A 452 2.41 -10.37 -9.49
C GLY A 452 3.09 -10.68 -8.15
N LYS A 453 3.49 -9.69 -7.33
CA LYS A 453 4.14 -9.89 -6.01
C LYS A 453 3.54 -11.06 -5.24
N THR A 454 2.24 -10.98 -4.91
CA THR A 454 1.52 -11.93 -4.06
C THR A 454 1.43 -13.31 -4.73
N THR A 455 1.00 -13.36 -5.99
CA THR A 455 0.83 -14.57 -6.80
C THR A 455 2.14 -15.36 -7.02
N LEU A 456 3.28 -14.67 -7.03
CA LEU A 456 4.61 -15.26 -7.21
C LEU A 456 5.29 -15.61 -5.87
N SER A 457 4.99 -14.91 -4.77
CA SER A 457 5.42 -15.33 -3.42
C SER A 457 4.57 -16.48 -2.86
N ALA A 458 3.31 -16.59 -3.29
CA ALA A 458 2.45 -17.76 -3.09
C ALA A 458 2.92 -18.92 -4.01
N ASP A 459 4.01 -19.55 -3.59
CA ASP A 459 4.54 -20.80 -4.14
C ASP A 459 4.29 -21.92 -3.11
N PRO A 460 3.51 -22.98 -3.44
CA PRO A 460 3.23 -24.06 -2.52
C PRO A 460 4.47 -24.88 -2.09
N ASN A 461 5.63 -24.66 -2.72
CA ASN A 461 6.89 -25.29 -2.34
C ASN A 461 7.72 -24.47 -1.34
N ARG A 462 7.33 -23.23 -1.06
CA ARG A 462 8.08 -22.24 -0.27
C ARG A 462 7.21 -21.72 0.88
N ALA A 463 7.83 -21.36 2.00
CA ALA A 463 7.14 -20.81 3.15
C ALA A 463 7.02 -19.29 3.00
N LEU A 464 5.80 -18.75 3.03
CA LEU A 464 5.55 -17.30 2.91
C LEU A 464 5.99 -16.59 4.18
N ILE A 465 6.89 -15.61 4.06
CA ILE A 465 7.27 -14.71 5.17
C ILE A 465 6.27 -13.55 5.24
N GLY A 466 5.89 -12.98 4.09
CA GLY A 466 4.86 -11.93 3.99
C GLY A 466 4.60 -11.50 2.54
N ASP A 467 3.52 -10.75 2.30
CA ASP A 467 3.05 -10.37 0.95
C ASP A 467 3.44 -8.95 0.48
N ASP A 468 3.84 -8.04 1.37
CA ASP A 468 3.95 -6.61 0.99
C ASP A 468 5.05 -5.79 1.72
N GLU A 469 5.38 -6.07 2.99
CA GLU A 469 6.23 -5.18 3.82
C GLU A 469 7.26 -5.93 4.69
N HIS A 470 8.55 -5.65 4.50
CA HIS A 470 9.65 -6.37 5.19
C HIS A 470 10.80 -5.47 5.64
N CYS A 471 11.67 -5.98 6.52
CA CYS A 471 12.97 -5.39 6.84
C CYS A 471 14.10 -6.41 6.69
N TRP A 472 15.26 -5.99 6.15
CA TRP A 472 16.50 -6.78 6.08
C TRP A 472 17.51 -6.26 7.11
N THR A 473 17.77 -7.09 8.13
CA THR A 473 18.66 -6.79 9.27
C THR A 473 20.07 -7.34 9.05
N GLU A 474 20.93 -7.25 10.06
CA GLU A 474 22.18 -8.02 10.15
C GLU A 474 21.98 -9.52 10.41
N ARG A 475 20.75 -9.97 10.77
CA ARG A 475 20.42 -11.36 11.08
C ARG A 475 19.57 -12.09 10.04
N GLY A 476 18.95 -11.38 9.10
CA GLY A 476 18.05 -12.01 8.12
C GLY A 476 16.96 -11.06 7.64
N VAL A 477 15.76 -11.58 7.40
CA VAL A 477 14.58 -10.81 6.98
C VAL A 477 13.37 -11.10 7.86
N PHE A 478 12.67 -10.06 8.29
CA PHE A 478 11.40 -10.15 9.02
C PHE A 478 10.26 -9.43 8.29
N ASN A 479 9.04 -9.96 8.40
CA ASN A 479 7.81 -9.29 7.98
C ASN A 479 7.43 -8.17 8.97
N ILE A 480 6.90 -7.05 8.47
CA ILE A 480 6.40 -5.96 9.32
C ILE A 480 5.00 -6.29 9.88
N GLU A 481 4.23 -7.17 9.21
CA GLU A 481 2.79 -7.33 9.39
C GLU A 481 2.39 -8.67 10.03
N GLY A 482 1.27 -8.69 10.76
CA GLY A 482 0.62 -9.90 11.31
C GLY A 482 -0.42 -10.55 10.40
N GLY A 483 -0.50 -10.11 9.14
CA GLY A 483 -1.51 -10.49 8.15
C GLY A 483 -1.19 -10.00 6.74
N CYS A 484 -2.10 -10.26 5.79
CA CYS A 484 -1.97 -9.86 4.39
C CYS A 484 -3.13 -8.96 3.95
N TYR A 485 -2.91 -8.10 2.94
CA TYR A 485 -3.95 -7.21 2.39
C TYR A 485 -4.15 -7.39 0.88
N ALA A 486 -4.54 -8.59 0.49
CA ALA A 486 -4.69 -9.03 -0.90
C ALA A 486 -5.73 -8.21 -1.69
N LYS A 487 -5.53 -8.09 -3.01
CA LYS A 487 -6.55 -7.58 -3.95
C LYS A 487 -7.53 -8.72 -4.27
N CYS A 488 -8.82 -8.41 -4.35
CA CYS A 488 -9.88 -9.40 -4.60
C CYS A 488 -10.38 -9.44 -6.05
N LEU A 489 -10.17 -8.38 -6.85
CA LEU A 489 -10.65 -8.33 -8.23
C LEU A 489 -9.98 -9.41 -9.10
N GLY A 490 -10.79 -10.29 -9.70
CA GLY A 490 -10.35 -11.42 -10.52
C GLY A 490 -9.91 -12.66 -9.73
N LEU A 491 -10.08 -12.67 -8.41
CA LEU A 491 -9.68 -13.78 -7.54
C LEU A 491 -10.55 -15.02 -7.77
N SER A 492 -9.92 -16.20 -7.90
CA SER A 492 -10.65 -17.48 -7.92
C SER A 492 -9.81 -18.61 -7.32
N ALA A 493 -10.49 -19.67 -6.86
CA ALA A 493 -9.89 -20.80 -6.18
C ALA A 493 -8.88 -21.57 -7.04
N GLU A 494 -9.02 -21.54 -8.36
CA GLU A 494 -8.14 -22.21 -9.32
C GLU A 494 -6.84 -21.44 -9.57
N LYS A 495 -6.88 -20.11 -9.41
CA LYS A 495 -5.74 -19.21 -9.68
C LYS A 495 -4.87 -19.04 -8.44
N GLU A 496 -5.51 -18.74 -7.30
CA GLU A 496 -4.85 -18.31 -6.06
C GLU A 496 -5.54 -18.96 -4.83
N PRO A 497 -5.49 -20.31 -4.71
CA PRO A 497 -6.26 -21.07 -3.72
C PRO A 497 -5.98 -20.66 -2.27
N ASP A 498 -4.73 -20.38 -1.90
CA ASP A 498 -4.39 -20.00 -0.51
C ASP A 498 -5.04 -18.67 -0.09
N ILE A 499 -5.10 -17.70 -1.01
CA ILE A 499 -5.77 -16.41 -0.80
C ILE A 499 -7.29 -16.62 -0.72
N PHE A 500 -7.87 -17.39 -1.64
CA PHE A 500 -9.30 -17.69 -1.65
C PHE A 500 -9.74 -18.41 -0.35
N ASN A 501 -8.99 -19.43 0.07
CA ASN A 501 -9.22 -20.18 1.31
C ASN A 501 -8.88 -19.40 2.59
N ALA A 502 -8.22 -18.23 2.48
CA ALA A 502 -8.06 -17.31 3.59
C ALA A 502 -9.34 -16.50 3.87
N ILE A 503 -10.23 -16.31 2.90
CA ILE A 503 -11.46 -15.51 3.03
C ILE A 503 -12.54 -16.27 3.81
N LYS A 504 -12.45 -16.21 5.15
CA LYS A 504 -13.38 -16.85 6.11
C LYS A 504 -13.64 -15.97 7.33
N PHE A 505 -14.47 -16.43 8.27
CA PHE A 505 -14.66 -15.75 9.56
C PHE A 505 -13.34 -15.31 10.20
N GLY A 506 -13.28 -14.06 10.66
CA GLY A 506 -12.06 -13.36 11.07
C GLY A 506 -11.44 -12.47 10.00
N SER A 507 -11.69 -12.74 8.72
CA SER A 507 -11.26 -11.90 7.60
C SER A 507 -12.19 -10.71 7.41
N VAL A 508 -11.73 -9.70 6.67
CA VAL A 508 -12.56 -8.57 6.24
C VAL A 508 -12.40 -8.32 4.75
N LEU A 509 -13.52 -8.15 4.05
CA LEU A 509 -13.59 -7.76 2.65
C LEU A 509 -13.95 -6.29 2.54
N GLU A 510 -13.07 -5.47 1.97
CA GLU A 510 -13.32 -4.04 1.76
C GLU A 510 -13.85 -3.81 0.33
N ASN A 511 -15.00 -3.13 0.22
CA ASN A 511 -15.62 -2.66 -1.02
C ASN A 511 -15.97 -3.74 -2.08
N VAL A 512 -16.13 -5.00 -1.68
CA VAL A 512 -16.65 -6.06 -2.58
C VAL A 512 -18.15 -5.94 -2.81
N VAL A 513 -18.63 -6.45 -3.94
CA VAL A 513 -20.06 -6.70 -4.18
C VAL A 513 -20.39 -8.16 -3.86
N PHE A 514 -21.58 -8.43 -3.35
CA PHE A 514 -22.03 -9.78 -3.00
C PHE A 514 -23.54 -9.93 -3.20
N ASN A 515 -23.99 -11.16 -3.47
CA ASN A 515 -25.40 -11.47 -3.64
C ASN A 515 -26.15 -11.33 -2.30
N VAL A 516 -27.21 -10.53 -2.25
CA VAL A 516 -27.93 -10.23 -1.00
C VAL A 516 -28.71 -11.42 -0.41
N GLU A 517 -29.02 -12.42 -1.21
CA GLU A 517 -29.72 -13.65 -0.81
C GLU A 517 -28.73 -14.76 -0.46
N THR A 518 -27.82 -15.13 -1.38
CA THR A 518 -26.89 -16.27 -1.18
C THR A 518 -25.65 -15.90 -0.34
N ARG A 519 -25.30 -14.61 -0.28
CA ARG A 519 -24.10 -14.05 0.37
C ARG A 519 -22.77 -14.39 -0.30
N ASP A 520 -22.80 -14.98 -1.49
CA ASP A 520 -21.61 -15.19 -2.30
C ASP A 520 -21.06 -13.85 -2.82
N VAL A 521 -19.74 -13.72 -2.78
CA VAL A 521 -19.02 -12.54 -3.27
C VAL A 521 -18.82 -12.66 -4.77
N ASP A 522 -19.14 -11.60 -5.51
CA ASP A 522 -18.68 -11.49 -6.89
C ASP A 522 -17.27 -10.88 -6.88
N PHE A 523 -16.29 -11.67 -7.32
CA PHE A 523 -14.89 -11.26 -7.38
C PHE A 523 -14.51 -10.61 -8.72
N ASP A 524 -15.36 -10.67 -9.74
CA ASP A 524 -15.15 -9.97 -11.02
C ASP A 524 -15.91 -8.62 -11.07
N ASP A 525 -16.88 -8.38 -10.18
CA ASP A 525 -17.59 -7.10 -10.06
C ASP A 525 -16.73 -5.97 -9.44
N ALA A 526 -16.48 -4.94 -10.25
CA ALA A 526 -15.74 -3.72 -9.90
C ALA A 526 -16.64 -2.48 -9.67
N THR A 527 -17.97 -2.63 -9.59
CA THR A 527 -18.96 -1.53 -9.58
C THR A 527 -18.71 -0.47 -8.49
N LEU A 528 -18.13 -0.87 -7.35
CA LEU A 528 -17.76 0.05 -6.25
C LEU A 528 -16.32 0.59 -6.39
N THR A 529 -15.41 -0.24 -6.89
CA THR A 529 -14.00 0.05 -7.12
C THR A 529 -13.33 -1.14 -7.79
N GLU A 530 -12.27 -0.92 -8.56
CA GLU A 530 -11.35 -2.01 -8.90
C GLU A 530 -10.48 -2.44 -7.72
N ASN A 531 -10.26 -1.58 -6.72
CA ASN A 531 -9.40 -1.86 -5.57
C ASN A 531 -10.16 -2.59 -4.45
N THR A 532 -10.93 -3.63 -4.81
CA THR A 532 -11.54 -4.56 -3.84
C THR A 532 -10.43 -5.32 -3.10
N ARG A 533 -10.62 -5.58 -1.80
CA ARG A 533 -9.56 -6.11 -0.92
C ARG A 533 -10.06 -7.16 0.06
N CYS A 534 -9.14 -8.01 0.54
CA CYS A 534 -9.33 -8.78 1.76
C CYS A 534 -8.16 -8.58 2.74
N ALA A 535 -8.48 -8.34 4.01
CA ALA A 535 -7.55 -8.32 5.14
C ALA A 535 -7.75 -9.56 6.01
N TYR A 536 -6.73 -10.40 6.13
CA TYR A 536 -6.78 -11.63 6.95
C TYR A 536 -5.46 -11.83 7.72
N PRO A 537 -5.50 -12.46 8.92
CA PRO A 537 -4.31 -12.78 9.70
C PRO A 537 -3.43 -13.80 8.96
N ILE A 538 -2.11 -13.74 9.16
CA ILE A 538 -1.13 -14.51 8.37
C ILE A 538 -1.30 -16.03 8.52
N GLU A 539 -1.79 -16.48 9.68
CA GLU A 539 -2.11 -17.87 10.01
C GLU A 539 -3.27 -18.46 9.16
N TYR A 540 -3.93 -17.66 8.32
CA TYR A 540 -4.93 -18.16 7.38
C TYR A 540 -4.33 -18.68 6.07
N ILE A 541 -3.04 -18.39 5.79
CA ILE A 541 -2.26 -18.94 4.68
C ILE A 541 -1.54 -20.21 5.16
N GLN A 542 -1.84 -21.36 4.53
CA GLN A 542 -1.40 -22.67 5.03
C GLN A 542 0.13 -22.88 4.98
N ASN A 543 0.83 -22.23 4.04
CA ASN A 543 2.28 -22.26 3.93
C ASN A 543 2.97 -21.03 4.56
N ALA A 544 2.32 -20.29 5.45
CA ALA A 544 2.97 -19.20 6.18
C ALA A 544 4.10 -19.70 7.09
N LYS A 545 5.25 -19.02 7.08
CA LYS A 545 6.31 -19.21 8.07
C LYS A 545 5.92 -18.46 9.35
N ILE A 546 5.74 -19.17 10.45
CA ILE A 546 5.42 -18.59 11.76
C ILE A 546 6.51 -19.03 12.77
N PRO A 547 7.20 -18.11 13.46
CA PRO A 547 7.14 -16.65 13.31
C PRO A 547 7.62 -16.18 11.92
N CYS A 548 7.14 -15.02 11.46
CA CYS A 548 7.40 -14.49 10.11
C CYS A 548 8.79 -13.79 10.01
N ILE A 549 9.82 -14.53 10.40
CA ILE A 549 11.24 -14.12 10.37
C ILE A 549 12.07 -15.29 9.86
N SER A 550 12.99 -15.01 8.93
CA SER A 550 14.07 -15.94 8.56
C SER A 550 15.40 -15.40 9.07
N GLU A 551 16.19 -16.29 9.69
CA GLU A 551 17.60 -16.06 10.05
C GLU A 551 18.55 -16.27 8.85
N ASN A 552 18.02 -16.68 7.69
CA ASN A 552 18.74 -16.72 6.44
C ASN A 552 18.62 -15.38 5.70
N HIS A 553 19.68 -14.98 5.01
CA HIS A 553 19.65 -13.78 4.17
C HIS A 553 19.09 -14.09 2.77
N PRO A 554 18.40 -13.13 2.12
CA PRO A 554 18.04 -13.21 0.71
C PRO A 554 19.20 -13.63 -0.18
N THR A 555 19.01 -14.75 -0.88
CA THR A 555 19.92 -15.24 -1.93
C THR A 555 19.52 -14.72 -3.30
N ASN A 556 18.26 -14.29 -3.45
CA ASN A 556 17.67 -13.75 -4.66
C ASN A 556 16.84 -12.49 -4.38
N ILE A 557 17.11 -11.43 -5.14
CA ILE A 557 16.34 -10.17 -5.16
C ILE A 557 15.69 -10.08 -6.54
N ILE A 558 14.36 -10.00 -6.59
CA ILE A 558 13.60 -9.96 -7.84
C ILE A 558 12.83 -8.65 -7.95
N LEU A 559 13.13 -7.86 -8.97
CA LEU A 559 12.41 -6.64 -9.33
C LEU A 559 11.35 -6.99 -10.37
N LEU A 560 10.07 -7.01 -9.98
CA LEU A 560 8.95 -7.28 -10.88
C LEU A 560 8.55 -6.00 -11.63
N THR A 561 8.56 -6.07 -12.96
CA THR A 561 8.01 -5.04 -13.84
C THR A 561 6.87 -5.62 -14.67
N CYS A 562 5.84 -4.81 -14.96
CA CYS A 562 4.82 -5.12 -15.96
C CYS A 562 5.04 -4.21 -17.16
N ASP A 563 5.92 -4.58 -18.09
CA ASP A 563 6.16 -3.80 -19.30
C ASP A 563 5.06 -4.03 -20.34
N ALA A 564 4.21 -3.03 -20.59
CA ALA A 564 3.17 -3.08 -21.61
C ALA A 564 3.65 -2.64 -23.01
N ARG A 565 4.90 -2.18 -23.15
CA ARG A 565 5.57 -1.92 -24.44
C ARG A 565 6.21 -3.20 -25.01
N GLY A 566 6.48 -4.19 -24.15
CA GLY A 566 6.94 -5.52 -24.53
C GLY A 566 8.40 -5.59 -24.98
N VAL A 567 9.21 -4.63 -24.53
CA VAL A 567 10.61 -4.41 -24.94
C VAL A 567 11.62 -4.82 -23.87
N LEU A 568 11.21 -5.01 -22.62
CA LEU A 568 12.07 -5.56 -21.57
C LEU A 568 12.11 -7.10 -21.63
N PRO A 569 13.29 -7.73 -21.49
CA PRO A 569 13.42 -9.19 -21.44
C PRO A 569 12.52 -9.83 -20.38
N PRO A 570 12.01 -11.07 -20.58
CA PRO A 570 11.27 -11.81 -19.55
C PRO A 570 12.04 -11.91 -18.24
N ILE A 571 13.37 -12.02 -18.34
CA ILE A 571 14.30 -12.04 -17.22
C ILE A 571 15.64 -11.42 -17.62
N SER A 572 16.27 -10.70 -16.71
CA SER A 572 17.66 -10.27 -16.82
C SER A 572 18.35 -10.34 -15.46
N LYS A 573 19.65 -10.66 -15.47
CA LYS A 573 20.50 -10.60 -14.27
C LYS A 573 21.11 -9.21 -14.16
N LEU A 574 21.14 -8.65 -12.95
CA LEU A 574 21.60 -7.29 -12.68
C LEU A 574 22.93 -7.30 -11.90
N ASN A 575 23.79 -6.32 -12.16
CA ASN A 575 24.87 -5.94 -11.24
C ASN A 575 24.38 -4.94 -10.17
N SER A 576 25.22 -4.58 -9.19
CA SER A 576 24.83 -3.67 -8.09
C SER A 576 24.33 -2.31 -8.56
N ALA A 577 25.01 -1.69 -9.54
CA ALA A 577 24.66 -0.37 -10.06
C ALA A 577 23.34 -0.40 -10.85
N GLN A 578 23.12 -1.45 -11.66
CA GLN A 578 21.85 -1.70 -12.35
C GLN A 578 20.71 -2.00 -11.37
N THR A 579 21.01 -2.72 -10.28
CA THR A 579 20.02 -3.00 -9.24
C THR A 579 19.58 -1.71 -8.57
N MET A 580 20.50 -0.82 -8.20
CA MET A 580 20.17 0.52 -7.71
C MET A 580 19.36 1.31 -8.74
N PHE A 581 19.82 1.39 -10.00
CA PHE A 581 19.14 2.15 -11.05
C PHE A 581 17.69 1.67 -11.30
N HIS A 582 17.47 0.37 -11.45
CA HIS A 582 16.14 -0.20 -11.68
C HIS A 582 15.26 -0.15 -10.42
N PHE A 583 15.82 -0.27 -9.22
CA PHE A 583 15.11 -0.10 -7.95
C PHE A 583 14.63 1.34 -7.75
N ILE A 584 15.50 2.33 -7.97
CA ILE A 584 15.16 3.77 -7.89
C ILE A 584 14.20 4.18 -9.02
N SER A 585 14.30 3.57 -10.20
CA SER A 585 13.34 3.77 -11.28
C SER A 585 11.97 3.21 -10.93
N GLY A 586 11.91 1.99 -10.37
CA GLY A 586 10.68 1.32 -9.95
C GLY A 586 9.64 1.23 -11.08
N TYR A 587 10.11 0.89 -12.28
CA TYR A 587 9.33 0.93 -13.51
C TYR A 587 8.30 -0.20 -13.60
N THR A 588 7.09 0.15 -14.04
CA THR A 588 6.04 -0.75 -14.52
C THR A 588 5.10 0.01 -15.46
N SER A 589 4.07 -0.63 -16.00
CA SER A 589 2.98 0.03 -16.71
C SER A 589 1.69 0.01 -15.88
N LYS A 590 0.89 1.07 -15.99
CA LYS A 590 -0.56 1.02 -15.74
C LYS A 590 -1.23 0.44 -16.98
N MET A 591 -2.33 -0.29 -16.80
CA MET A 591 -3.07 -0.88 -17.90
C MET A 591 -4.26 -0.01 -18.30
N ALA A 592 -4.63 -0.07 -19.58
CA ALA A 592 -5.89 0.50 -20.06
C ALA A 592 -7.07 -0.08 -19.25
N GLY A 593 -7.97 0.79 -18.78
CA GLY A 593 -9.10 0.39 -17.94
C GLY A 593 -8.69 -0.20 -16.59
N THR A 594 -7.66 0.37 -15.93
CA THR A 594 -7.33 0.08 -14.51
C THR A 594 -7.27 1.28 -13.58
N GLU A 595 -7.49 2.50 -14.12
CA GLU A 595 -7.65 3.76 -13.41
C GLU A 595 -8.49 4.72 -14.30
N ASP A 596 -9.24 5.64 -13.68
CA ASP A 596 -10.06 6.63 -14.39
C ASP A 596 -9.25 7.41 -15.45
N GLY A 597 -9.74 7.39 -16.70
CA GLY A 597 -9.13 8.11 -17.82
C GLY A 597 -7.93 7.41 -18.49
N VAL A 598 -7.48 6.25 -18.00
CA VAL A 598 -6.38 5.50 -18.63
C VAL A 598 -6.93 4.60 -19.75
N THR A 599 -6.99 5.12 -20.97
CA THR A 599 -7.48 4.38 -22.17
C THR A 599 -6.40 3.56 -22.88
N GLU A 600 -5.12 3.86 -22.64
CA GLU A 600 -3.97 3.14 -23.20
C GLU A 600 -2.96 2.81 -22.09
N PRO A 601 -2.10 1.77 -22.24
CA PRO A 601 -1.11 1.42 -21.23
C PRO A 601 -0.03 2.50 -21.07
N GLN A 602 0.12 3.03 -19.85
CA GLN A 602 1.03 4.15 -19.56
C GLN A 602 2.22 3.70 -18.71
N ALA A 603 3.42 4.15 -19.09
CA ALA A 603 4.63 3.97 -18.28
C ALA A 603 4.47 4.66 -16.92
N THR A 604 4.84 3.97 -15.84
CA THR A 604 4.77 4.46 -14.46
C THR A 604 6.05 4.11 -13.73
N PHE A 605 6.61 5.10 -13.03
CA PHE A 605 7.83 4.98 -12.24
C PHE A 605 7.48 5.30 -10.79
N SER A 606 7.90 4.44 -9.86
CA SER A 606 7.61 4.56 -8.43
C SER A 606 8.84 4.11 -7.64
N SER A 607 9.67 5.07 -7.23
CA SER A 607 10.98 4.85 -6.60
C SER A 607 10.96 3.79 -5.50
N CYS A 608 11.97 2.90 -5.52
CA CYS A 608 12.10 1.75 -4.62
C CYS A 608 10.91 0.78 -4.65
N PHE A 609 10.12 0.82 -5.74
CA PHE A 609 8.77 0.25 -5.86
C PHE A 609 7.79 0.73 -4.75
N ALA A 610 8.11 1.81 -4.05
CA ALA A 610 7.53 2.20 -2.77
C ALA A 610 7.24 3.70 -2.63
N GLN A 611 7.38 4.50 -3.70
CA GLN A 611 7.47 5.97 -3.65
C GLN A 611 6.50 6.69 -2.69
N PRO A 612 5.19 6.34 -2.59
CA PRO A 612 4.27 7.02 -1.69
C PRO A 612 4.57 6.85 -0.19
N PHE A 613 5.38 5.85 0.17
CA PHE A 613 5.67 5.42 1.54
C PHE A 613 7.08 5.80 2.00
N LEU A 614 8.00 6.09 1.07
CA LEU A 614 9.36 6.52 1.38
C LEU A 614 9.34 7.81 2.22
N ALA A 615 10.11 7.82 3.31
CA ALA A 615 10.32 9.00 4.14
C ALA A 615 11.59 9.75 3.70
N LEU A 616 12.67 9.02 3.45
CA LEU A 616 14.00 9.51 3.07
C LEU A 616 14.17 9.54 1.54
N HIS A 617 15.30 10.06 1.06
CA HIS A 617 15.61 10.08 -0.37
C HIS A 617 15.80 8.64 -0.92
N PRO A 618 15.26 8.27 -2.12
CA PRO A 618 15.33 6.91 -2.66
C PRO A 618 16.74 6.31 -2.71
N MET A 619 17.76 7.15 -2.88
CA MET A 619 19.15 6.74 -2.93
C MET A 619 19.66 6.13 -1.61
N ARG A 620 19.12 6.53 -0.44
CA ARG A 620 19.49 5.96 0.86
C ARG A 620 19.19 4.46 0.90
N TYR A 621 17.96 4.09 0.54
CA TYR A 621 17.52 2.69 0.47
C TYR A 621 18.24 1.90 -0.61
N ALA A 622 18.56 2.53 -1.75
CA ALA A 622 19.27 1.89 -2.84
C ALA A 622 20.72 1.52 -2.47
N LYS A 623 21.46 2.44 -1.81
CA LYS A 623 22.81 2.19 -1.29
C LYS A 623 22.80 1.04 -0.27
N MET A 624 21.89 1.09 0.71
CA MET A 624 21.71 0.01 1.69
C MET A 624 21.34 -1.35 1.04
N LEU A 625 20.55 -1.36 -0.04
CA LEU A 625 20.22 -2.58 -0.79
C LEU A 625 21.44 -3.15 -1.52
N ALA A 626 22.26 -2.31 -2.15
CA ALA A 626 23.50 -2.74 -2.81
C ALA A 626 24.51 -3.31 -1.79
N GLU A 627 24.72 -2.62 -0.67
CA GLU A 627 25.56 -3.09 0.45
C GLU A 627 25.13 -4.48 0.94
N LYS A 628 23.82 -4.72 1.11
CA LYS A 628 23.27 -6.03 1.49
C LYS A 628 23.48 -7.11 0.42
N ILE A 629 23.25 -6.78 -0.85
CA ILE A 629 23.46 -7.71 -1.97
C ILE A 629 24.93 -8.14 -2.05
N GLU A 630 25.87 -7.21 -1.88
CA GLU A 630 27.30 -7.49 -1.93
C GLU A 630 27.80 -8.24 -0.69
N GLN A 631 27.36 -7.83 0.52
CA GLN A 631 27.67 -8.50 1.79
C GLN A 631 27.26 -9.98 1.76
N HIS A 632 26.05 -10.26 1.25
CA HIS A 632 25.44 -11.60 1.28
C HIS A 632 25.58 -12.36 -0.05
N LYS A 633 26.24 -11.78 -1.06
CA LYS A 633 26.47 -12.35 -2.41
C LYS A 633 25.18 -12.79 -3.11
N ALA A 634 24.11 -12.02 -2.92
CA ALA A 634 22.80 -12.31 -3.48
C ALA A 634 22.77 -12.06 -5.00
N ASN A 635 21.90 -12.76 -5.73
CA ASN A 635 21.67 -12.51 -7.15
C ASN A 635 20.50 -11.52 -7.30
N ALA A 636 20.69 -10.45 -8.07
CA ALA A 636 19.65 -9.49 -8.40
C ALA A 636 19.11 -9.73 -9.82
N TRP A 637 17.79 -9.58 -9.96
CA TRP A 637 17.04 -9.97 -11.15
C TRP A 637 15.99 -8.92 -11.52
N LEU A 638 15.79 -8.67 -12.82
CA LEU A 638 14.66 -7.92 -13.36
C LEU A 638 13.75 -8.90 -14.10
N LEU A 639 12.51 -9.08 -13.65
CA LEU A 639 11.55 -10.05 -14.18
C LEU A 639 10.35 -9.32 -14.81
N ASN A 640 10.13 -9.50 -16.11
CA ASN A 640 9.01 -8.91 -16.83
C ASN A 640 7.78 -9.84 -16.80
N THR A 641 6.75 -9.41 -16.07
CA THR A 641 5.42 -10.04 -15.96
C THR A 641 4.37 -9.38 -16.88
N GLY A 642 4.81 -8.44 -17.71
CA GLY A 642 4.03 -7.75 -18.72
C GLY A 642 4.04 -8.50 -20.05
N TRP A 643 4.30 -7.80 -21.15
CA TRP A 643 4.14 -8.26 -22.52
C TRP A 643 5.47 -8.70 -23.15
N VAL A 644 5.36 -9.53 -24.19
CA VAL A 644 6.47 -9.98 -25.04
C VAL A 644 6.06 -10.01 -26.52
N GLY A 645 7.03 -9.77 -27.40
CA GLY A 645 6.91 -9.88 -28.86
C GLY A 645 6.16 -8.76 -29.58
N ALA A 646 5.37 -7.96 -28.86
CA ALA A 646 4.90 -6.63 -29.27
C ALA A 646 4.36 -5.90 -28.02
N GLY A 647 3.99 -4.63 -28.17
CA GLY A 647 3.29 -3.88 -27.14
C GLY A 647 1.84 -4.34 -26.98
N ALA A 648 1.26 -4.11 -25.80
CA ALA A 648 -0.11 -4.51 -25.48
C ALA A 648 -1.17 -3.88 -26.40
N SER A 649 -0.95 -2.63 -26.84
CA SER A 649 -1.79 -1.94 -27.83
C SER A 649 -1.50 -2.34 -29.29
N THR A 650 -0.41 -3.07 -29.56
CA THR A 650 0.04 -3.47 -30.91
C THR A 650 -0.01 -4.99 -31.12
N GLY A 651 -0.89 -5.69 -30.39
CA GLY A 651 -1.15 -7.13 -30.57
C GLY A 651 -0.18 -8.06 -29.82
N GLY A 652 0.67 -7.52 -28.95
CA GLY A 652 1.54 -8.30 -28.08
C GLY A 652 0.78 -9.17 -27.10
N LYS A 653 1.42 -10.24 -26.63
CA LYS A 653 0.84 -11.18 -25.65
C LYS A 653 1.50 -11.00 -24.30
N ARG A 654 0.71 -11.03 -23.22
CA ARG A 654 1.25 -11.06 -21.86
C ARG A 654 2.07 -12.34 -21.67
N CYS A 655 3.22 -12.23 -21.02
CA CYS A 655 4.11 -13.33 -20.68
C CYS A 655 3.32 -14.43 -19.95
N PRO A 656 3.21 -15.66 -20.50
CA PRO A 656 2.45 -16.72 -19.86
C PRO A 656 3.00 -17.09 -18.48
N LEU A 657 2.14 -17.10 -17.45
CA LEU A 657 2.53 -17.37 -16.06
C LEU A 657 3.33 -18.67 -15.87
N LYS A 658 3.11 -19.68 -16.74
CA LYS A 658 3.92 -20.91 -16.77
C LYS A 658 5.41 -20.66 -17.03
N TYR A 659 5.77 -19.69 -17.87
CA TYR A 659 7.15 -19.31 -18.14
C TYR A 659 7.70 -18.44 -17.01
N THR A 660 6.89 -17.54 -16.44
CA THR A 660 7.28 -16.77 -15.24
C THR A 660 7.62 -17.69 -14.07
N ARG A 661 6.81 -18.73 -13.80
CA ARG A 661 7.11 -19.75 -12.77
C ARG A 661 8.36 -20.56 -13.13
N ALA A 662 8.51 -21.03 -14.37
CA ALA A 662 9.72 -21.76 -14.80
C ALA A 662 11.03 -20.92 -14.65
N ILE A 663 10.96 -19.60 -14.86
CA ILE A 663 12.09 -18.69 -14.57
C ILE A 663 12.38 -18.65 -13.06
N LEU A 664 11.36 -18.55 -12.21
CA LEU A 664 11.54 -18.59 -10.76
C LEU A 664 12.13 -19.94 -10.29
N ASP A 665 11.70 -21.07 -10.88
CA ASP A 665 12.28 -22.38 -10.61
C ASP A 665 13.77 -22.43 -11.00
N GLY A 666 14.13 -21.84 -12.14
CA GLY A 666 15.53 -21.65 -12.58
C GLY A 666 16.36 -20.74 -11.67
N ILE A 667 15.72 -19.74 -11.04
CA ILE A 667 16.35 -18.84 -10.04
C ILE A 667 16.56 -19.57 -8.70
N HIS A 668 15.51 -20.22 -8.17
CA HIS A 668 15.54 -20.91 -6.87
C HIS A 668 16.45 -22.15 -6.87
N SER A 669 16.52 -22.89 -7.98
CA SER A 669 17.50 -23.98 -8.18
C SER A 669 18.95 -23.48 -8.33
N GLY A 670 19.12 -22.17 -8.58
CA GLY A 670 20.42 -21.58 -8.94
C GLY A 670 20.98 -22.12 -10.25
N GLU A 671 20.17 -22.69 -11.13
CA GLU A 671 20.59 -23.09 -12.48
C GLU A 671 20.75 -21.86 -13.38
N LEU A 672 19.75 -20.97 -13.39
CA LEU A 672 19.77 -19.75 -14.21
C LEU A 672 20.95 -18.83 -13.87
N ALA A 673 21.42 -18.85 -12.63
CA ALA A 673 22.59 -18.09 -12.21
C ALA A 673 23.91 -18.52 -12.88
N LYS A 674 23.93 -19.66 -13.59
CA LYS A 674 25.12 -20.33 -14.17
C LYS A 674 25.11 -20.43 -15.71
N VAL A 675 24.01 -20.06 -16.38
CA VAL A 675 23.91 -20.15 -17.85
C VAL A 675 24.75 -19.09 -18.56
N GLU A 676 24.94 -19.23 -19.87
CA GLU A 676 25.49 -18.14 -20.69
C GLU A 676 24.50 -16.97 -20.82
N TYR A 677 25.05 -15.76 -20.74
CA TYR A 677 24.32 -14.51 -20.94
C TYR A 677 24.78 -13.80 -22.22
N GLU A 678 23.90 -12.99 -22.79
CA GLU A 678 24.18 -12.01 -23.83
C GLU A 678 23.76 -10.60 -23.37
N ASN A 679 24.37 -9.55 -23.95
CA ASN A 679 24.09 -8.17 -23.53
C ASN A 679 22.96 -7.54 -24.35
N TYR A 680 21.95 -7.03 -23.65
CA TYR A 680 20.84 -6.29 -24.24
C TYR A 680 21.18 -4.79 -24.31
N GLU A 681 21.99 -4.47 -25.31
CA GLU A 681 22.66 -3.20 -25.64
C GLU A 681 22.03 -1.94 -24.98
N THR A 682 20.83 -1.51 -25.39
CA THR A 682 20.27 -0.20 -24.97
C THR A 682 20.01 -0.08 -23.47
N PHE A 683 19.82 -1.18 -22.73
CA PHE A 683 19.68 -1.17 -21.27
C PHE A 683 20.89 -1.84 -20.56
N ASN A 684 21.89 -2.28 -21.33
CA ASN A 684 23.07 -3.01 -20.87
C ASN A 684 22.73 -4.27 -20.01
N LEU A 685 21.53 -4.85 -20.19
CA LEU A 685 21.01 -5.92 -19.33
C LEU A 685 21.56 -7.29 -19.75
N ALA A 686 21.99 -8.10 -18.78
CA ALA A 686 22.42 -9.47 -19.05
C ALA A 686 21.20 -10.39 -19.21
N VAL A 687 20.92 -10.80 -20.44
CA VAL A 687 19.82 -11.72 -20.82
C VAL A 687 20.35 -13.16 -20.91
N PRO A 688 19.73 -14.15 -20.26
CA PRO A 688 20.16 -15.54 -20.37
C PRO A 688 19.81 -16.11 -21.75
N LYS A 689 20.75 -16.83 -22.39
CA LYS A 689 20.53 -17.48 -23.69
C LYS A 689 19.57 -18.68 -23.61
N THR A 690 19.46 -19.29 -22.43
CA THR A 690 18.61 -20.45 -22.16
C THR A 690 18.01 -20.37 -20.75
N CYS A 691 16.82 -20.94 -20.58
CA CYS A 691 16.16 -21.13 -19.29
C CYS A 691 15.31 -22.40 -19.36
N PRO A 692 15.41 -23.35 -18.41
CA PRO A 692 14.55 -24.53 -18.38
C PRO A 692 13.06 -24.15 -18.45
N GLY A 693 12.28 -24.91 -19.21
CA GLY A 693 10.83 -24.69 -19.38
C GLY A 693 10.41 -23.47 -20.21
N VAL A 694 11.36 -22.65 -20.69
CA VAL A 694 11.08 -21.43 -21.48
C VAL A 694 11.71 -21.54 -22.88
N PRO A 695 10.97 -21.28 -23.97
CA PRO A 695 11.54 -21.20 -25.31
C PRO A 695 12.57 -20.07 -25.42
N SER A 696 13.76 -20.36 -25.97
CA SER A 696 14.89 -19.42 -25.98
C SER A 696 14.65 -18.22 -26.89
N GLU A 697 13.83 -18.35 -27.92
CA GLU A 697 13.40 -17.25 -28.80
C GLU A 697 12.58 -16.17 -28.07
N LEU A 698 12.02 -16.48 -26.90
CA LEU A 698 11.30 -15.51 -26.06
C LEU A 698 12.20 -14.76 -25.08
N LEU A 699 13.40 -15.27 -24.76
CA LEU A 699 14.27 -14.70 -23.73
C LEU A 699 14.86 -13.36 -24.14
N ASN A 700 15.17 -13.17 -25.43
CA ASN A 700 15.54 -11.88 -25.99
C ASN A 700 14.36 -11.28 -26.78
N PRO A 701 13.76 -10.15 -26.33
CA PRO A 701 12.63 -9.53 -27.00
C PRO A 701 12.86 -9.19 -28.48
N ARG A 702 14.11 -8.96 -28.89
CA ARG A 702 14.49 -8.71 -30.30
C ARG A 702 14.11 -9.89 -31.20
N ASN A 703 14.22 -11.11 -30.69
CA ASN A 703 13.94 -12.35 -31.44
C ASN A 703 12.44 -12.67 -31.45
N ALA A 704 11.71 -12.25 -30.42
CA ALA A 704 10.26 -12.43 -30.31
C ALA A 704 9.45 -11.36 -31.07
N TRP A 705 10.06 -10.26 -31.53
CA TRP A 705 9.33 -9.08 -31.99
C TRP A 705 8.69 -9.24 -33.37
N THR A 706 7.36 -9.23 -33.42
CA THR A 706 6.59 -9.54 -34.63
C THR A 706 6.48 -8.37 -35.61
N ALA A 707 6.58 -7.12 -35.14
CA ALA A 707 6.42 -5.91 -35.97
C ALA A 707 7.74 -5.41 -36.62
N GLY A 708 8.79 -6.25 -36.64
CA GLY A 708 10.07 -5.97 -37.30
C GLY A 708 11.06 -5.10 -36.49
N ASN A 709 12.35 -5.23 -36.84
CA ASN A 709 13.47 -4.68 -36.08
C ASN A 709 13.44 -3.15 -35.90
N ASP A 710 12.90 -2.39 -36.86
CA ASP A 710 12.83 -0.93 -36.76
C ASP A 710 11.75 -0.47 -35.78
N SER A 711 10.59 -1.15 -35.78
CA SER A 711 9.55 -0.94 -34.77
C SER A 711 10.08 -1.23 -33.36
N PHE A 712 10.79 -2.36 -33.20
CA PHE A 712 11.44 -2.73 -31.94
C PHE A 712 12.42 -1.64 -31.48
N ARG A 713 13.37 -1.27 -32.35
CA ARG A 713 14.41 -0.27 -32.06
C ARG A 713 13.81 1.09 -31.67
N GLN A 714 12.75 1.53 -32.33
CA GLN A 714 12.04 2.76 -31.95
C GLN A 714 11.40 2.66 -30.56
N GLU A 715 10.73 1.54 -30.26
CA GLU A 715 9.99 1.38 -29.00
C GLU A 715 10.92 1.18 -27.78
N VAL A 716 12.05 0.51 -27.99
CA VAL A 716 13.19 0.41 -27.06
C VAL A 716 13.77 1.79 -26.76
N THR A 717 14.10 2.58 -27.79
CA THR A 717 14.62 3.95 -27.65
C THR A 717 13.66 4.85 -26.87
N LYS A 718 12.36 4.80 -27.17
CA LYS A 718 11.33 5.57 -26.43
C LYS A 718 11.29 5.19 -24.95
N LEU A 719 11.32 3.90 -24.60
CA LEU A 719 11.32 3.49 -23.19
C LEU A 719 12.61 3.92 -22.49
N GLY A 720 13.76 3.80 -23.15
CA GLY A 720 15.03 4.32 -22.66
C GLY A 720 14.94 5.82 -22.31
N GLY A 721 14.34 6.61 -23.20
CA GLY A 721 14.06 8.05 -22.98
C GLY A 721 13.25 8.32 -21.71
N LEU A 722 12.19 7.54 -21.47
CA LEU A 722 11.36 7.67 -20.27
C LEU A 722 12.12 7.33 -18.98
N PHE A 723 13.01 6.33 -19.02
CA PHE A 723 13.89 6.00 -17.90
C PHE A 723 14.90 7.12 -17.61
N VAL A 724 15.58 7.64 -18.63
CA VAL A 724 16.57 8.74 -18.49
C VAL A 724 15.90 10.01 -17.97
N GLU A 725 14.73 10.38 -18.51
CA GLU A 725 13.96 11.54 -18.02
C GLU A 725 13.51 11.35 -16.56
N ASN A 726 13.01 10.16 -16.21
CA ASN A 726 12.59 9.88 -14.84
C ASN A 726 13.76 9.93 -13.84
N PHE A 727 14.96 9.47 -14.23
CA PHE A 727 16.09 9.35 -13.30
C PHE A 727 16.69 10.70 -12.89
N LYS A 728 16.49 11.77 -13.68
CA LYS A 728 16.92 13.15 -13.34
C LYS A 728 16.49 13.61 -11.94
N LYS A 729 15.38 13.06 -11.42
CA LYS A 729 14.79 13.37 -10.10
C LYS A 729 15.62 12.92 -8.89
N TYR A 730 16.66 12.11 -9.10
CA TYR A 730 17.49 11.49 -8.04
C TYR A 730 19.00 11.61 -8.33
N ALA A 731 19.37 12.38 -9.35
CA ALA A 731 20.72 12.46 -9.91
C ALA A 731 21.68 13.33 -9.07
N ASP A 732 21.16 14.02 -8.07
CA ASP A 732 21.87 14.84 -7.08
C ASP A 732 22.61 14.00 -6.02
N GLU A 733 22.06 12.85 -5.60
CA GLU A 733 22.74 11.91 -4.69
C GLU A 733 23.28 10.64 -5.37
N ALA A 734 22.99 10.42 -6.65
CA ALA A 734 23.42 9.25 -7.40
C ALA A 734 24.92 9.25 -7.70
N THR A 735 25.56 8.08 -7.65
CA THR A 735 26.94 7.95 -8.14
C THR A 735 26.95 7.89 -9.67
N ALA A 736 28.09 8.26 -10.27
CA ALA A 736 28.29 8.19 -11.71
C ALA A 736 28.05 6.77 -12.27
N ASP A 737 28.33 5.74 -11.47
CA ASP A 737 28.16 4.33 -11.82
C ASP A 737 26.68 3.94 -11.93
N VAL A 738 25.84 4.44 -11.01
CA VAL A 738 24.38 4.24 -11.05
C VAL A 738 23.75 5.01 -12.21
N ILE A 739 24.22 6.23 -12.50
CA ILE A 739 23.78 7.00 -13.67
C ILE A 739 24.16 6.25 -14.96
N LYS A 740 25.38 5.74 -15.05
CA LYS A 740 25.88 4.94 -16.20
C LYS A 740 25.23 3.56 -16.31
N ALA A 741 24.63 3.04 -15.24
CA ALA A 741 23.84 1.80 -15.28
C ALA A 741 22.44 1.96 -15.88
N GLY A 742 22.05 3.19 -16.25
CA GLY A 742 20.82 3.47 -17.01
C GLY A 742 20.95 3.23 -18.52
N PRO A 743 19.87 3.46 -19.29
CA PRO A 743 19.85 3.14 -20.72
C PRO A 743 20.75 4.05 -21.57
N GLU A 744 21.65 3.46 -22.36
CA GLU A 744 22.47 4.19 -23.34
C GLU A 744 21.67 4.39 -24.64
N ILE A 745 20.96 5.53 -24.71
CA ILE A 745 20.23 5.93 -25.90
C ILE A 745 21.21 6.52 -26.93
N ASN A 746 21.46 5.78 -28.00
CA ASN A 746 22.15 6.31 -29.18
C ASN A 746 21.24 7.31 -29.93
N VAL A 747 21.14 8.52 -29.40
CA VAL A 747 20.60 9.68 -30.10
C VAL A 747 21.56 10.00 -31.25
N GLY A 748 21.23 9.51 -32.46
CA GLY A 748 21.82 10.04 -33.69
C GLY A 748 21.69 11.56 -33.68
N PRO A 749 22.72 12.30 -34.14
CA PRO A 749 22.97 13.68 -33.73
C PRO A 749 21.71 14.52 -33.79
N GLU A 750 21.44 15.24 -32.69
CA GLU A 750 20.28 16.11 -32.56
C GLU A 750 20.08 16.90 -33.86
N ILE A 751 18.85 16.85 -34.39
CA ILE A 751 18.41 17.84 -35.37
C ILE A 751 18.39 19.14 -34.58
N LYS A 752 19.52 19.87 -34.62
CA LYS A 752 19.67 21.20 -34.04
C LYS A 752 18.46 22.01 -34.41
N ASP A 753 17.97 22.77 -33.43
CA ASP A 753 16.72 23.52 -33.50
C ASP A 753 16.45 24.04 -34.91
N VAL A 754 15.40 23.51 -35.55
CA VAL A 754 14.77 24.23 -36.65
C VAL A 754 14.39 25.58 -36.05
N PRO A 755 15.01 26.70 -36.46
CA PRO A 755 14.88 27.93 -35.71
C PRO A 755 13.42 28.31 -35.60
N GLU A 756 12.98 28.79 -34.42
CA GLU A 756 11.64 29.31 -34.27
C GLU A 756 11.44 30.49 -35.24
N THR A 757 10.81 30.23 -36.39
CA THR A 757 10.45 31.26 -37.37
C THR A 757 9.22 32.03 -36.90
N ASN A 758 9.34 32.66 -35.72
CA ASN A 758 8.44 33.69 -35.22
C ASN A 758 8.61 34.97 -36.05
N ALA A 759 8.25 34.89 -37.33
CA ALA A 759 8.32 35.95 -38.32
C ALA A 759 7.12 35.86 -39.27
N SER A 760 5.98 36.39 -38.83
CA SER A 760 4.90 36.75 -39.76
C SER A 760 5.43 37.71 -40.83
N PRO A 761 5.11 37.53 -42.12
CA PRO A 761 5.65 38.39 -43.17
C PRO A 761 5.09 39.81 -43.09
N GLU A 762 5.91 40.78 -42.68
CA GLU A 762 5.58 42.21 -42.80
C GLU A 762 5.44 42.60 -44.28
N ILE A 763 4.21 42.88 -44.71
CA ILE A 763 3.95 43.51 -46.00
C ILE A 763 4.34 44.99 -45.89
N LYS A 764 5.51 45.35 -46.40
CA LYS A 764 5.94 46.75 -46.52
C LYS A 764 5.18 47.45 -47.65
N ALA A 765 4.57 48.58 -47.33
CA ALA A 765 3.87 49.41 -48.31
C ALA A 765 4.83 50.13 -49.26
N ALA A 766 4.34 50.43 -50.47
CA ALA A 766 4.96 51.31 -51.44
C ALA A 766 4.57 52.80 -51.17
N PRO A 767 5.32 53.79 -51.69
CA PRO A 767 5.23 55.19 -51.23
C PRO A 767 4.13 56.04 -51.91
N GLU A 768 4.05 57.29 -51.44
CA GLU A 768 3.05 58.32 -51.73
C GLU A 768 2.95 58.78 -53.20
N THR A 769 1.77 59.29 -53.58
CA THR A 769 1.63 60.58 -54.31
C THR A 769 0.20 61.14 -54.17
N ASN A 770 0.03 62.45 -54.37
CA ASN A 770 -1.22 63.19 -54.08
C ASN A 770 -2.23 63.20 -55.24
N GLY A 771 -3.54 63.37 -54.94
CA GLY A 771 -4.47 63.99 -55.91
C GLY A 771 -5.99 63.77 -55.73
N GLY A 772 -6.70 64.74 -55.14
CA GLY A 772 -8.13 65.00 -55.41
C GLY A 772 -9.15 64.51 -54.34
N PRO A 773 -10.35 65.15 -54.21
CA PRO A 773 -11.05 65.17 -52.91
C PRO A 773 -12.58 64.90 -52.87
N GLU A 774 -13.09 64.69 -51.64
CA GLU A 774 -14.46 65.02 -51.17
C GLU A 774 -15.65 64.14 -51.72
N ILE A 775 -16.84 63.94 -51.11
CA ILE A 775 -17.69 64.68 -50.14
C ILE A 775 -18.63 63.72 -49.31
N LYS A 776 -18.81 63.92 -47.97
CA LYS A 776 -19.95 63.49 -47.06
C LYS A 776 -20.25 61.96 -46.88
N ALA A 777 -21.00 61.48 -45.86
CA ALA A 777 -21.34 61.94 -44.49
C ALA A 777 -21.92 60.76 -43.62
N ALA A 778 -22.15 61.00 -42.33
CA ALA A 778 -22.72 60.09 -41.29
C ALA A 778 -24.28 60.05 -41.31
N PRO A 779 -25.04 59.40 -40.37
CA PRO A 779 -24.67 58.65 -39.15
C PRO A 779 -25.46 57.33 -38.89
N GLU A 780 -25.31 56.76 -37.67
CA GLU A 780 -26.26 56.08 -36.72
C GLU A 780 -27.62 55.48 -37.23
N THR A 781 -28.28 54.47 -36.60
CA THR A 781 -28.58 54.21 -35.17
C THR A 781 -28.94 52.73 -34.82
N ASN A 782 -28.84 52.40 -33.52
CA ASN A 782 -29.70 51.55 -32.65
C ASN A 782 -30.44 50.24 -33.04
N GLU A 783 -30.57 49.42 -31.97
CA GLU A 783 -31.78 48.71 -31.48
C GLU A 783 -32.00 47.20 -31.68
N THR A 784 -32.98 46.68 -30.94
CA THR A 784 -32.95 45.34 -30.30
C THR A 784 -34.27 44.57 -30.36
N ASN A 785 -34.18 43.27 -30.05
CA ASN A 785 -35.25 42.31 -29.70
C ASN A 785 -36.11 41.75 -30.85
N GLY A 786 -36.32 40.43 -30.82
CA GLY A 786 -37.26 39.73 -31.69
C GLY A 786 -37.06 38.21 -31.74
N GLY A 787 -37.94 37.46 -31.06
CA GLY A 787 -38.35 36.11 -31.48
C GLY A 787 -39.84 36.14 -31.88
N PRO A 788 -40.53 35.00 -32.10
CA PRO A 788 -40.08 33.61 -31.89
C PRO A 788 -40.59 32.57 -32.94
N GLU A 789 -40.47 31.28 -32.61
CA GLU A 789 -41.28 30.09 -33.00
C GLU A 789 -41.38 29.48 -34.45
N ILE A 790 -40.84 28.25 -34.56
CA ILE A 790 -41.41 26.97 -35.12
C ILE A 790 -42.07 26.90 -36.54
N LYS A 791 -41.51 26.09 -37.47
CA LYS A 791 -42.12 24.87 -38.13
C LYS A 791 -41.34 24.29 -39.35
N ALA A 792 -41.44 22.95 -39.53
CA ALA A 792 -41.10 22.08 -40.70
C ALA A 792 -39.60 22.01 -41.17
N VAL A 793 -38.92 20.86 -41.42
CA VAL A 793 -39.19 19.57 -42.14
C VAL A 793 -39.00 19.71 -43.68
N PRO A 794 -38.30 18.80 -44.45
CA PRO A 794 -37.78 17.46 -44.16
C PRO A 794 -36.27 17.18 -44.53
N GLU A 795 -35.94 15.89 -44.63
CA GLU A 795 -34.72 15.15 -45.01
C GLU A 795 -33.90 15.60 -46.25
N THR A 796 -32.60 15.26 -46.29
CA THR A 796 -31.99 14.35 -47.30
C THR A 796 -30.54 13.95 -46.97
N ASN A 797 -30.10 12.78 -47.47
CA ASN A 797 -28.71 12.29 -47.41
C ASN A 797 -27.98 12.54 -48.75
N GLY A 798 -26.64 12.60 -48.74
CA GLY A 798 -25.84 12.47 -49.97
C GLY A 798 -24.37 12.90 -49.85
N GLY A 799 -23.45 11.92 -49.78
CA GLY A 799 -22.00 12.13 -49.94
C GLY A 799 -21.44 11.26 -51.08
N PRO A 800 -20.43 11.70 -51.85
CA PRO A 800 -19.96 11.00 -53.04
C PRO A 800 -18.88 9.92 -52.77
N GLU A 801 -19.16 8.68 -53.18
CA GLU A 801 -18.65 8.04 -54.41
C GLU A 801 -17.19 8.28 -54.89
N ILE A 802 -16.44 7.35 -55.54
CA ILE A 802 -16.47 5.89 -55.84
C ILE A 802 -15.00 5.49 -56.21
N LYS A 803 -14.56 4.23 -55.95
CA LYS A 803 -13.85 3.27 -56.86
C LYS A 803 -13.23 2.12 -56.03
N ALA A 804 -13.61 0.83 -56.14
CA ALA A 804 -13.80 -0.09 -57.29
C ALA A 804 -12.46 -0.55 -57.93
N SER A 805 -12.20 -1.82 -58.24
CA SER A 805 -12.89 -3.14 -58.03
C SER A 805 -11.81 -4.27 -58.08
N SER A 806 -12.01 -5.60 -58.03
CA SER A 806 -13.12 -6.59 -57.87
C SER A 806 -12.44 -7.92 -57.36
N GLU A 807 -12.80 -9.21 -57.55
CA GLU A 807 -13.84 -10.01 -58.25
C GLU A 807 -13.88 -11.44 -57.62
N ILE A 808 -14.98 -11.89 -56.98
CA ILE A 808 -15.97 -12.91 -57.44
C ILE A 808 -15.58 -14.42 -57.34
N ASN A 809 -16.57 -15.24 -56.92
CA ASN A 809 -16.64 -16.72 -56.80
C ASN A 809 -15.93 -17.41 -55.60
N GLY A 810 -16.52 -18.40 -54.91
CA GLY A 810 -17.94 -18.84 -54.92
C GLY A 810 -18.21 -20.25 -54.35
N GLY A 811 -19.30 -20.42 -53.59
CA GLY A 811 -19.82 -21.71 -53.08
C GLY A 811 -19.14 -22.23 -51.79
N SER A 812 -19.81 -22.88 -50.83
CA SER A 812 -21.15 -23.51 -50.85
C SER A 812 -21.80 -23.56 -49.44
N GLU A 813 -23.13 -23.74 -49.37
CA GLU A 813 -23.88 -23.97 -48.12
C GLU A 813 -23.76 -25.42 -47.61
N ILE A 814 -24.08 -25.65 -46.33
CA ILE A 814 -25.20 -26.52 -45.90
C ILE A 814 -25.54 -26.27 -44.41
N LYS A 815 -26.81 -26.51 -44.04
CA LYS A 815 -27.40 -26.24 -42.72
C LYS A 815 -27.41 -27.51 -41.85
N ALA A 816 -27.34 -27.37 -40.52
CA ALA A 816 -28.47 -27.64 -39.62
C ALA A 816 -28.09 -27.72 -38.12
N SER A 817 -28.96 -27.14 -37.30
CA SER A 817 -29.20 -27.41 -35.87
C SER A 817 -30.74 -27.54 -35.71
N PRO A 818 -31.33 -27.86 -34.54
CA PRO A 818 -30.74 -28.23 -33.24
C PRO A 818 -31.37 -29.53 -32.65
N GLU A 819 -31.00 -29.89 -31.42
CA GLU A 819 -31.92 -30.61 -30.51
C GLU A 819 -31.60 -30.27 -29.04
N THR A 820 -32.57 -30.48 -28.13
CA THR A 820 -32.55 -30.00 -26.73
C THR A 820 -33.17 -31.01 -25.76
N ASN A 821 -33.04 -30.73 -24.45
CA ASN A 821 -33.44 -31.56 -23.29
C ASN A 821 -32.41 -32.67 -22.95
N VAL A 822 -32.23 -33.06 -21.69
CA VAL A 822 -32.93 -32.69 -20.43
C VAL A 822 -31.98 -31.98 -19.48
#